data_AF-B3QX97-F1
#
_entry.id   AF-B3QX97-F1
#
_cell.length_a   1.000
_cell.length_b   1.000
_cell.length_c   1.000
_cell.angle_alpha   90.00
_cell.angle_beta   90.00
_cell.angle_gamma   90.00
#
_symmetry.space_group_name_H-M   'P 1'
#
loop_
_entity.id
_entity.type
_entity.pdbx_description
1 polymer ?
#
loop_
_entity_poly.entity_id
_entity_poly.type
_entity_poly.pdbx_seq_one_letter_code
_entity_poly.pdbx_strand_id
1 'polypeptide(L)'
;MQQLVQNSRSGAIKVKSVPAPSLKPGMVLVRNHFSLISAGTERMKVELGKKNLLGKAMARPDQVQQVLKQMKEMGVVSTLERAFNKLNTDSAMGYSSAGTVVEVADDISEFRVGDRVACAGGGYASHAEFVVVPKNLCAKIPDCVPFDEAAYSTLGAIAMQGLRQANPTLGETVTVIGLGLLGQILVQLLKANGCMVIGVDISDEALRLAKEHGCDLALKRSAENVPDQIKSFTNGFGTDAVIITASTSQNDPVEFAAEIMRDRGRVVMVGVTGMNLPRDPYYMKELDFKLSRSYGAGRYDTNYEEKGVDYPIGYVRWTEKRNMQTFVQLLAEKKIKLDKITTHKFPIEQAEDAYKLISGEVQERYIGILLDYGEFGFSPESTEALLHTASHHPAPSVDTPFSDKSKRIGMIGAGSFAQGFLIPNLAAISGVELAAVCNATGINAENVKEKFGVGYATSNVEELFSDENIGTVVIATRHNLHAEMVTKALKAGKHVFVEKPLALTEAELHEVAEAYANSSAQLLTGFNRRFSEPVKVLKEFFSVTKEPMSVHYRVNAGPLPFDHWTQDLSEGGGRLIGEGCHFIDTIQYLTGAEPVRVFAEMLPGAVRENLCITIRFDNGSVGVVQYLCNGDKLYPKERIEVFGGGRIGIMENFKEVVLSSQGAQRKREYDGGKGHKEEMAAFIRSLKTGEPAIDFRSQVLTTLATFRINQSLNSGMPEVI
;
A
#
# COMPACT_ATOMS: atom_id res chain seq x y z
N MET A 1 -1.28 14.37 15.31
CA MET A 1 -1.79 13.20 16.05
C MET A 1 -0.65 12.33 16.52
N GLN A 2 -0.78 11.66 17.66
CA GLN A 2 0.14 10.64 18.14
C GLN A 2 -0.09 9.32 17.43
N GLN A 3 0.99 8.70 16.97
CA GLN A 3 0.98 7.39 16.34
C GLN A 3 2.20 6.58 16.78
N LEU A 4 1.97 5.32 17.13
CA LEU A 4 3.03 4.37 17.42
C LEU A 4 3.60 3.80 16.13
N VAL A 5 4.93 3.85 16.03
CA VAL A 5 5.67 3.41 14.86
C VAL A 5 6.84 2.52 15.23
N GLN A 6 7.26 1.69 14.27
CA GLN A 6 8.48 0.90 14.36
C GLN A 6 9.43 1.28 13.23
N ASN A 7 10.67 1.62 13.57
CA ASN A 7 11.72 1.85 12.60
C ASN A 7 12.14 0.54 11.93
N SER A 8 12.02 0.46 10.60
CA SER A 8 12.25 -0.77 9.85
C SER A 8 13.71 -1.25 9.88
N ARG A 9 14.67 -0.36 10.19
CA ARG A 9 16.11 -0.68 10.25
C ARG A 9 16.54 -1.07 11.66
N SER A 10 16.30 -0.22 12.65
CA SER A 10 16.75 -0.45 14.03
C SER A 10 15.80 -1.35 14.83
N GLY A 11 14.55 -1.48 14.39
CA GLY A 11 13.50 -2.13 15.16
C GLY A 11 13.01 -1.30 16.35
N ALA A 12 13.51 -0.08 16.53
CA ALA A 12 13.11 0.82 17.60
C ALA A 12 11.64 1.20 17.47
N ILE A 13 10.95 1.24 18.60
CA ILE A 13 9.53 1.54 18.70
C ILE A 13 9.42 2.89 19.38
N LYS A 14 8.63 3.79 18.77
CA LYS A 14 8.47 5.16 19.25
C LYS A 14 7.08 5.69 18.99
N VAL A 15 6.62 6.56 19.86
CA VAL A 15 5.44 7.40 19.59
C VAL A 15 5.90 8.63 18.82
N LYS A 16 5.25 8.93 17.70
CA LYS A 16 5.54 10.12 16.88
C LYS A 16 4.31 10.99 16.72
N SER A 17 4.54 12.30 16.68
CA SER A 17 3.55 13.24 16.19
C SER A 17 3.59 13.26 14.67
N VAL A 18 2.47 12.90 14.04
CA VAL A 18 2.31 12.87 12.58
C VAL A 18 1.01 13.57 12.18
N PRO A 19 0.85 14.01 10.91
CA PRO A 19 -0.43 14.50 10.42
C PRO A 19 -1.52 13.43 10.53
N ALA A 20 -2.77 13.84 10.81
CA ALA A 20 -3.91 12.92 10.73
C ALA A 20 -4.04 12.38 9.28
N PRO A 21 -4.43 11.12 9.06
CA PRO A 21 -4.61 10.59 7.70
C PRO A 21 -5.80 11.27 6.99
N SER A 22 -5.71 11.43 5.67
CA SER A 22 -6.82 11.98 4.87
C SER A 22 -7.83 10.89 4.51
N LEU A 23 -9.10 11.27 4.54
CA LEU A 23 -10.20 10.43 4.09
C LEU A 23 -10.06 10.08 2.60
N LYS A 24 -10.54 8.88 2.24
CA LYS A 24 -10.54 8.36 0.87
C LYS A 24 -11.93 7.79 0.53
N PRO A 25 -12.29 7.72 -0.76
CA PRO A 25 -13.49 7.01 -1.19
C PRO A 25 -13.56 5.60 -0.60
N GLY A 26 -14.76 5.17 -0.20
CA GLY A 26 -14.99 3.84 0.37
C GLY A 26 -14.44 3.65 1.80
N MET A 27 -13.95 4.70 2.45
CA MET A 27 -13.39 4.65 3.81
C MET A 27 -14.09 5.60 4.79
N VAL A 28 -13.87 5.36 6.09
CA VAL A 28 -14.31 6.22 7.19
C VAL A 28 -13.10 6.67 8.00
N LEU A 29 -13.12 7.90 8.50
CA LEU A 29 -12.14 8.39 9.46
C LEU A 29 -12.67 8.15 10.87
N VAL A 30 -11.86 7.50 11.71
CA VAL A 30 -12.23 7.11 13.07
C VAL A 30 -11.22 7.68 14.05
N ARG A 31 -11.72 8.33 15.10
CA ARG A 31 -10.92 8.71 16.26
C ARG A 31 -10.96 7.57 17.27
N ASN A 32 -9.81 6.93 17.49
CA ASN A 32 -9.71 5.76 18.36
C ASN A 32 -9.90 6.16 19.83
N HIS A 33 -10.65 5.35 20.56
CA HIS A 33 -10.71 5.37 22.03
C HIS A 33 -9.74 4.34 22.61
N PHE A 34 -9.69 3.15 21.99
CA PHE A 34 -8.76 2.08 22.35
C PHE A 34 -8.21 1.38 21.12
N SER A 35 -6.98 0.88 21.23
CA SER A 35 -6.42 -0.10 20.28
C SER A 35 -5.76 -1.25 21.02
N LEU A 36 -5.78 -2.44 20.42
CA LEU A 36 -5.34 -3.67 21.07
C LEU A 36 -4.01 -4.15 20.50
N ILE A 37 -3.00 -4.26 21.37
CA ILE A 37 -1.71 -4.86 21.01
C ILE A 37 -1.88 -6.37 21.02
N SER A 38 -1.62 -6.99 19.87
CA SER A 38 -1.55 -8.45 19.79
C SER A 38 -0.13 -8.91 20.05
N ALA A 39 0.16 -9.21 21.32
CA ALA A 39 1.52 -9.51 21.74
C ALA A 39 2.19 -10.62 20.90
N GLY A 40 1.46 -11.66 20.48
CA GLY A 40 2.02 -12.71 19.63
C GLY A 40 2.45 -12.21 18.25
N THR A 41 1.55 -11.55 17.52
CA THR A 41 1.84 -11.03 16.17
C THR A 41 2.85 -9.90 16.19
N GLU A 42 2.75 -9.01 17.17
CA GLU A 42 3.57 -7.80 17.24
C GLU A 42 4.95 -8.09 17.80
N ARG A 43 5.10 -9.00 18.76
CA ARG A 43 6.41 -9.49 19.17
C ARG A 43 7.19 -10.09 18.01
N MET A 44 6.55 -10.88 17.12
CA MET A 44 7.22 -11.37 15.92
C MET A 44 7.72 -10.23 15.01
N LYS A 45 6.94 -9.13 14.86
CA LYS A 45 7.40 -7.93 14.14
C LYS A 45 8.57 -7.25 14.86
N VAL A 46 8.54 -7.15 16.19
CA VAL A 46 9.63 -6.61 17.00
C VAL A 46 10.91 -7.42 16.86
N GLU A 47 10.83 -8.74 17.03
CA GLU A 47 11.96 -9.66 16.91
C GLU A 47 12.55 -9.62 15.50
N LEU A 48 11.72 -9.57 14.45
CA LEU A 48 12.20 -9.38 13.08
C LEU A 48 12.88 -8.01 12.90
N GLY A 49 12.32 -6.95 13.51
CA GLY A 49 12.87 -5.59 13.49
C GLY A 49 14.24 -5.48 14.14
N LYS A 50 14.47 -6.19 15.27
CA LYS A 50 15.73 -6.20 16.02
C LYS A 50 16.86 -7.01 15.33
N LYS A 51 16.55 -7.90 14.37
CA LYS A 51 17.57 -8.66 13.63
C LYS A 51 18.50 -7.74 12.83
N ASN A 52 19.78 -8.10 12.73
CA ASN A 52 20.71 -7.45 11.81
C ASN A 52 20.30 -7.71 10.35
N LEU A 53 20.91 -7.01 9.38
CA LEU A 53 20.55 -7.13 7.96
C LEU A 53 20.62 -8.57 7.44
N LEU A 54 21.62 -9.35 7.88
CA LEU A 54 21.76 -10.76 7.50
C LEU A 54 20.61 -11.60 8.06
N GLY A 55 20.25 -11.42 9.33
CA GLY A 55 19.13 -12.11 9.97
C GLY A 55 17.78 -11.73 9.36
N LYS A 56 17.60 -10.48 8.92
CA LYS A 56 16.42 -10.04 8.16
C LYS A 56 16.36 -10.69 6.78
N ALA A 57 17.50 -10.75 6.09
CA ALA A 57 17.62 -11.40 4.79
C ALA A 57 17.31 -12.91 4.86
N MET A 58 17.82 -13.61 5.88
CA MET A 58 17.53 -15.03 6.10
C MET A 58 16.06 -15.29 6.45
N ALA A 59 15.40 -14.36 7.16
CA ALA A 59 13.99 -14.49 7.53
C ALA A 59 13.04 -14.20 6.36
N ARG A 60 13.50 -13.52 5.31
CA ARG A 60 12.73 -13.19 4.10
C ARG A 60 13.53 -13.50 2.82
N PRO A 61 13.79 -14.80 2.54
CA PRO A 61 14.58 -15.19 1.38
C PRO A 61 13.91 -14.78 0.05
N ASP A 62 12.58 -14.69 0.04
CA ASP A 62 11.77 -14.18 -1.07
C ASP A 62 12.12 -12.72 -1.42
N GLN A 63 12.23 -11.85 -0.41
CA GLN A 63 12.60 -10.44 -0.62
C GLN A 63 14.05 -10.30 -1.09
N VAL A 64 14.96 -11.15 -0.59
CA VAL A 64 16.35 -11.18 -1.05
C VAL A 64 16.42 -11.58 -2.52
N GLN A 65 15.69 -12.63 -2.92
CA GLN A 65 15.60 -13.02 -4.33
C GLN A 65 15.04 -11.91 -5.21
N GLN A 66 14.03 -11.17 -4.74
CA GLN A 66 13.50 -10.01 -5.44
C GLN A 66 14.54 -8.88 -5.58
N VAL A 67 15.30 -8.58 -4.53
CA VAL A 67 16.38 -7.57 -4.57
C VAL A 67 17.47 -8.01 -5.55
N LEU A 68 17.94 -9.26 -5.48
CA LEU A 68 18.95 -9.79 -6.40
C LEU A 68 18.48 -9.76 -7.86
N LYS A 69 17.20 -10.07 -8.10
CA LYS A 69 16.58 -9.94 -9.42
C LYS A 69 16.55 -8.48 -9.88
N GLN A 70 16.14 -7.55 -9.02
CA GLN A 70 16.14 -6.12 -9.31
C GLN A 70 17.55 -5.57 -9.58
N MET A 71 18.59 -6.04 -8.88
CA MET A 71 19.97 -5.63 -9.10
C MET A 71 20.46 -5.99 -10.52
N LYS A 72 20.03 -7.15 -11.05
CA LYS A 72 20.31 -7.56 -12.43
C LYS A 72 19.54 -6.72 -13.46
N GLU A 73 18.31 -6.29 -13.12
CA GLU A 73 17.43 -5.54 -14.03
C GLU A 73 17.74 -4.03 -14.08
N MET A 74 17.98 -3.39 -12.92
CA MET A 74 18.08 -1.93 -12.78
C MET A 74 19.48 -1.44 -12.38
N GLY A 75 20.41 -2.37 -12.13
CA GLY A 75 21.74 -2.08 -11.61
C GLY A 75 21.83 -2.19 -10.08
N VAL A 76 23.06 -2.40 -9.61
CA VAL A 76 23.39 -2.67 -8.19
C VAL A 76 23.10 -1.47 -7.30
N VAL A 77 23.60 -0.28 -7.68
CA VAL A 77 23.56 0.93 -6.84
C VAL A 77 22.11 1.40 -6.60
N SER A 78 21.34 1.60 -7.66
CA SER A 78 19.94 2.04 -7.60
C SER A 78 19.04 1.08 -6.82
N THR A 79 19.28 -0.23 -6.96
CA THR A 79 18.52 -1.25 -6.23
C THR A 79 18.88 -1.26 -4.75
N LEU A 80 20.16 -1.13 -4.40
CA LEU A 80 20.60 -1.02 -3.01
C LEU A 80 20.04 0.23 -2.36
N GLU A 81 20.12 1.39 -3.02
CA GLU A 81 19.53 2.64 -2.52
C GLU A 81 18.03 2.49 -2.25
N ARG A 82 17.27 1.88 -3.16
CA ARG A 82 15.84 1.62 -2.96
C ARG A 82 15.57 0.68 -1.78
N ALA A 83 16.34 -0.40 -1.65
CA ALA A 83 16.22 -1.34 -0.54
C ALA A 83 16.55 -0.67 0.80
N PHE A 84 17.65 0.09 0.87
CA PHE A 84 18.02 0.85 2.06
C PHE A 84 17.01 1.95 2.38
N ASN A 85 16.45 2.62 1.37
CA ASN A 85 15.40 3.62 1.55
C ASN A 85 14.17 3.01 2.22
N LYS A 86 13.75 1.81 1.81
CA LYS A 86 12.62 1.11 2.44
C LYS A 86 12.94 0.70 3.88
N LEU A 87 14.18 0.29 4.16
CA LEU A 87 14.61 -0.08 5.51
C LEU A 87 14.75 1.13 6.45
N ASN A 88 15.09 2.31 5.93
CA ASN A 88 15.26 3.54 6.72
C ASN A 88 13.95 4.31 6.96
N THR A 89 12.79 3.66 6.89
CA THR A 89 11.48 4.30 7.15
C THR A 89 10.78 3.68 8.33
N ASP A 90 10.00 4.51 9.02
CA ASP A 90 9.14 4.05 10.09
C ASP A 90 7.84 3.48 9.52
N SER A 91 7.36 2.40 10.14
CA SER A 91 6.14 1.70 9.77
C SER A 91 5.11 1.77 10.88
N ALA A 92 3.84 1.92 10.50
CA ALA A 92 2.72 1.94 11.45
C ALA A 92 2.58 0.58 12.15
N MET A 93 2.30 0.63 13.46
CA MET A 93 2.01 -0.54 14.29
C MET A 93 0.51 -0.68 14.54
N GLY A 94 0.06 -1.85 14.98
CA GLY A 94 -1.36 -2.14 15.24
C GLY A 94 -2.18 -2.58 14.03
N TYR A 95 -3.30 -3.23 14.31
CA TYR A 95 -4.27 -3.70 13.32
C TYR A 95 -5.69 -3.94 13.88
N SER A 96 -5.96 -3.51 15.12
CA SER A 96 -7.25 -3.68 15.80
C SER A 96 -7.49 -2.50 16.72
N SER A 97 -8.58 -1.77 16.48
CA SER A 97 -8.97 -0.61 17.30
C SER A 97 -10.49 -0.46 17.40
N ALA A 98 -10.93 0.40 18.29
CA ALA A 98 -12.32 0.82 18.37
C ALA A 98 -12.40 2.31 18.71
N GLY A 99 -13.39 2.98 18.12
CA GLY A 99 -13.60 4.40 18.36
C GLY A 99 -14.83 4.98 17.69
N THR A 100 -14.83 6.29 17.51
CA THR A 100 -15.96 7.04 16.99
C THR A 100 -15.66 7.53 15.58
N VAL A 101 -16.60 7.33 14.65
CA VAL A 101 -16.53 7.88 13.30
C VAL A 101 -16.60 9.40 13.37
N VAL A 102 -15.61 10.07 12.78
CA VAL A 102 -15.50 11.53 12.75
C VAL A 102 -15.75 12.10 11.35
N GLU A 103 -15.51 11.32 10.30
CA GLU A 103 -15.77 11.69 8.91
C GLU A 103 -16.11 10.43 8.10
N VAL A 104 -16.96 10.57 7.08
CA VAL A 104 -17.44 9.47 6.23
C VAL A 104 -17.35 9.92 4.78
N ALA A 105 -16.80 9.08 3.90
CA ALA A 105 -16.72 9.41 2.49
C ALA A 105 -18.12 9.45 1.85
N ASP A 106 -18.31 10.35 0.88
CA ASP A 106 -19.62 10.60 0.25
C ASP A 106 -20.24 9.35 -0.41
N ASP A 107 -19.41 8.39 -0.80
CA ASP A 107 -19.84 7.12 -1.40
C ASP A 107 -20.22 6.03 -0.38
N ILE A 108 -20.34 6.39 0.90
CA ILE A 108 -20.75 5.50 1.99
C ILE A 108 -22.07 5.96 2.62
N SER A 109 -23.05 5.06 2.61
CA SER A 109 -24.35 5.27 3.29
C SER A 109 -24.51 4.49 4.60
N GLU A 110 -23.62 3.54 4.90
CA GLU A 110 -23.77 2.62 6.05
C GLU A 110 -23.40 3.28 7.38
N PHE A 111 -22.43 4.18 7.38
CA PHE A 111 -21.90 4.84 8.56
C PHE A 111 -22.30 6.31 8.61
N ARG A 112 -22.35 6.86 9.81
CA ARG A 112 -22.56 8.28 10.07
C ARG A 112 -21.53 8.77 11.07
N VAL A 113 -21.23 10.06 10.99
CA VAL A 113 -20.45 10.73 12.03
C VAL A 113 -21.12 10.53 13.39
N GLY A 114 -20.32 10.18 14.40
CA GLY A 114 -20.79 9.79 15.74
C GLY A 114 -21.02 8.29 15.93
N ASP A 115 -21.07 7.49 14.86
CA ASP A 115 -21.20 6.03 15.00
C ASP A 115 -20.01 5.44 15.77
N ARG A 116 -20.31 4.50 16.68
CA ARG A 116 -19.31 3.71 17.41
C ARG A 116 -18.91 2.52 16.54
N VAL A 117 -17.61 2.36 16.27
CA VAL A 117 -17.11 1.33 15.35
C VAL A 117 -15.88 0.60 15.87
N ALA A 118 -15.83 -0.70 15.63
CA ALA A 118 -14.63 -1.52 15.75
C ALA A 118 -13.98 -1.65 14.38
N CYS A 119 -12.65 -1.54 14.34
CA CYS A 119 -11.86 -1.40 13.14
C CYS A 119 -10.78 -2.50 13.06
N ALA A 120 -10.53 -2.98 11.85
CA ALA A 120 -9.53 -4.00 11.55
C ALA A 120 -8.57 -3.58 10.43
N GLY A 121 -7.50 -4.36 10.28
CA GLY A 121 -6.60 -4.32 9.13
C GLY A 121 -5.26 -3.67 9.44
N GLY A 122 -4.18 -4.38 9.12
CA GLY A 122 -2.82 -3.87 9.27
C GLY A 122 -2.57 -2.73 8.28
N GLY A 123 -2.12 -1.59 8.78
CA GLY A 123 -1.98 -0.35 7.99
C GLY A 123 -3.25 0.50 7.92
N TYR A 124 -4.38 0.00 8.45
CA TYR A 124 -5.64 0.73 8.57
C TYR A 124 -5.94 1.02 10.05
N ALA A 125 -6.32 -0.01 10.84
CA ALA A 125 -6.60 0.08 12.27
C ALA A 125 -5.31 0.11 13.13
N SER A 126 -4.45 1.09 12.85
CA SER A 126 -3.15 1.27 13.49
C SER A 126 -3.28 1.82 14.93
N HIS A 127 -2.22 1.69 15.71
CA HIS A 127 -2.05 2.33 17.02
C HIS A 127 -1.82 3.84 16.85
N ALA A 128 -2.88 4.59 16.58
CA ALA A 128 -2.87 6.04 16.38
C ALA A 128 -4.16 6.67 16.93
N GLU A 129 -4.13 7.97 17.22
CA GLU A 129 -5.35 8.69 17.64
C GLU A 129 -6.42 8.72 16.54
N PHE A 130 -6.01 8.85 15.27
CA PHE A 130 -6.91 8.83 14.11
C PHE A 130 -6.49 7.76 13.10
N VAL A 131 -7.47 7.05 12.55
CA VAL A 131 -7.28 6.01 11.54
C VAL A 131 -8.31 6.15 10.42
N VAL A 132 -7.88 5.95 9.18
CA VAL A 132 -8.78 5.84 8.02
C VAL A 132 -8.93 4.37 7.68
N VAL A 133 -10.16 3.87 7.69
CA VAL A 133 -10.45 2.44 7.61
C VAL A 133 -11.51 2.20 6.52
N PRO A 134 -11.30 1.22 5.63
CA PRO A 134 -12.31 0.85 4.64
C PRO A 134 -13.60 0.35 5.28
N LYS A 135 -14.75 0.64 4.65
CA LYS A 135 -16.08 0.31 5.20
C LYS A 135 -16.30 -1.18 5.53
N ASN A 136 -15.61 -2.07 4.81
CA ASN A 136 -15.67 -3.52 5.00
C ASN A 136 -14.72 -4.04 6.09
N LEU A 137 -13.91 -3.16 6.67
CA LEU A 137 -13.07 -3.42 7.84
C LEU A 137 -13.56 -2.66 9.09
N CYS A 138 -14.79 -2.14 9.04
CA CYS A 138 -15.48 -1.52 10.16
C CYS A 138 -16.76 -2.30 10.53
N ALA A 139 -17.02 -2.45 11.82
CA ALA A 139 -18.26 -3.00 12.37
C ALA A 139 -18.86 -2.06 13.43
N LYS A 140 -20.17 -1.78 13.35
CA LYS A 140 -20.84 -0.94 14.36
C LYS A 140 -20.85 -1.62 15.74
N ILE A 141 -20.70 -0.80 16.78
CA ILE A 141 -20.70 -1.21 18.18
C ILE A 141 -21.99 -0.73 18.85
N PRO A 142 -22.80 -1.60 19.47
CA PRO A 142 -23.94 -1.20 20.28
C PRO A 142 -23.54 -0.41 21.53
N ASP A 143 -24.40 0.49 22.01
CA ASP A 143 -24.15 1.34 23.20
C ASP A 143 -23.75 0.55 24.46
N CYS A 144 -24.28 -0.65 24.62
CA CYS A 144 -23.98 -1.51 25.77
C CYS A 144 -22.59 -2.16 25.75
N VAL A 145 -21.85 -2.09 24.63
CA VAL A 145 -20.50 -2.64 24.50
C VAL A 145 -19.47 -1.52 24.69
N PRO A 146 -18.61 -1.58 25.72
CA PRO A 146 -17.52 -0.63 25.93
C PRO A 146 -16.48 -0.62 24.79
N PHE A 147 -15.80 0.51 24.57
CA PHE A 147 -14.79 0.63 23.50
C PHE A 147 -13.55 -0.23 23.74
N ASP A 148 -13.12 -0.39 24.99
CA ASP A 148 -11.98 -1.22 25.36
C ASP A 148 -12.22 -2.70 25.04
N GLU A 149 -13.44 -3.19 25.27
CA GLU A 149 -13.86 -4.53 24.85
C GLU A 149 -13.99 -4.64 23.31
N ALA A 150 -14.58 -3.64 22.66
CA ALA A 150 -14.76 -3.65 21.22
C ALA A 150 -13.44 -3.62 20.44
N ALA A 151 -12.35 -3.09 21.02
CA ALA A 151 -11.02 -3.10 20.43
C ALA A 151 -10.48 -4.53 20.17
N TYR A 152 -11.06 -5.56 20.81
CA TYR A 152 -10.75 -6.97 20.58
C TYR A 152 -11.40 -7.56 19.32
N SER A 153 -12.26 -6.82 18.62
CA SER A 153 -13.09 -7.37 17.54
C SER A 153 -12.31 -8.06 16.43
N THR A 154 -11.14 -7.54 16.04
CA THR A 154 -10.32 -8.20 15.01
C THR A 154 -9.79 -9.55 15.49
N LEU A 155 -9.32 -9.64 16.73
CA LEU A 155 -8.81 -10.89 17.30
C LEU A 155 -9.95 -11.88 17.59
N GLY A 156 -11.10 -11.36 18.03
CA GLY A 156 -12.35 -12.11 18.12
C GLY A 156 -12.74 -12.70 16.76
N ALA A 157 -12.64 -11.92 15.70
CA ALA A 157 -12.91 -12.36 14.34
C ALA A 157 -11.91 -13.44 13.85
N ILE A 158 -10.64 -13.38 14.24
CA ILE A 158 -9.64 -14.43 13.97
C ILE A 158 -10.01 -15.73 14.68
N ALA A 159 -10.37 -15.65 15.97
CA ALA A 159 -10.82 -16.81 16.72
C ALA A 159 -12.11 -17.41 16.14
N MET A 160 -13.07 -16.56 15.76
CA MET A 160 -14.31 -16.95 15.07
C MET A 160 -14.03 -17.66 13.74
N GLN A 161 -13.04 -17.22 12.98
CA GLN A 161 -12.66 -17.92 11.74
C GLN A 161 -12.09 -19.31 12.03
N GLY A 162 -11.29 -19.46 13.10
CA GLY A 162 -10.83 -20.78 13.57
C GLY A 162 -11.99 -21.71 13.91
N LEU A 163 -12.98 -21.21 14.67
CA LEU A 163 -14.22 -21.93 14.96
C LEU A 163 -14.96 -22.34 13.68
N ARG A 164 -15.11 -21.43 12.70
CA ARG A 164 -15.82 -21.68 11.43
C ARG A 164 -15.11 -22.69 10.53
N GLN A 165 -13.77 -22.73 10.56
CA GLN A 165 -13.01 -23.75 9.83
C GLN A 165 -13.14 -25.14 10.47
N ALA A 166 -13.23 -25.19 11.81
CA ALA A 166 -13.50 -26.43 12.52
C ALA A 166 -14.94 -26.92 12.26
N ASN A 167 -15.87 -25.96 12.05
CA ASN A 167 -17.29 -26.20 11.80
C ASN A 167 -17.91 -27.20 12.79
N PRO A 168 -17.78 -26.96 14.11
CA PRO A 168 -18.27 -27.90 15.09
C PRO A 168 -19.81 -27.91 15.14
N THR A 169 -20.34 -29.04 15.57
CA THR A 169 -21.78 -29.21 15.83
C THR A 169 -22.05 -29.31 17.33
N LEU A 170 -23.30 -29.07 17.74
CA LEU A 170 -23.71 -29.05 19.15
C LEU A 170 -23.34 -30.37 19.83
N GLY A 171 -22.60 -30.28 20.95
CA GLY A 171 -22.17 -31.45 21.74
C GLY A 171 -20.84 -32.07 21.33
N GLU A 172 -20.19 -31.61 20.26
CA GLU A 172 -18.83 -32.07 19.92
C GLU A 172 -17.79 -31.65 20.96
N THR A 173 -16.73 -32.46 21.11
CA THR A 173 -15.57 -32.13 21.94
C THR A 173 -14.47 -31.51 21.09
N VAL A 174 -14.01 -30.32 21.49
CA VAL A 174 -12.97 -29.58 20.78
C VAL A 174 -11.81 -29.25 21.71
N THR A 175 -10.59 -29.57 21.28
CA THR A 175 -9.37 -29.23 22.01
C THR A 175 -8.75 -27.94 21.47
N VAL A 176 -8.45 -26.99 22.35
CA VAL A 176 -7.69 -25.77 22.03
C VAL A 176 -6.26 -25.92 22.54
N ILE A 177 -5.29 -25.90 21.62
CA ILE A 177 -3.86 -25.97 21.95
C ILE A 177 -3.27 -24.56 21.89
N GLY A 178 -2.83 -24.03 23.04
CA GLY A 178 -2.30 -22.68 23.20
C GLY A 178 -3.36 -21.70 23.73
N LEU A 179 -3.42 -21.52 25.04
CA LEU A 179 -4.39 -20.73 25.79
C LEU A 179 -3.90 -19.29 26.07
N GLY A 180 -3.18 -18.70 25.11
CA GLY A 180 -2.94 -17.25 25.07
C GLY A 180 -4.19 -16.46 24.70
N LEU A 181 -4.04 -15.20 24.29
CA LEU A 181 -5.18 -14.30 24.00
C LEU A 181 -6.24 -14.92 23.07
N LEU A 182 -5.84 -15.44 21.90
CA LEU A 182 -6.77 -16.08 20.96
C LEU A 182 -7.40 -17.35 21.54
N GLY A 183 -6.62 -18.16 22.26
CA GLY A 183 -7.11 -19.39 22.89
C GLY A 183 -8.16 -19.12 23.97
N GLN A 184 -7.96 -18.09 24.79
CA GLN A 184 -8.92 -17.67 25.82
C GLN A 184 -10.25 -17.20 25.21
N ILE A 185 -10.19 -16.43 24.11
CA ILE A 185 -11.39 -16.03 23.37
C ILE A 185 -12.07 -17.26 22.75
N LEU A 186 -11.29 -18.14 22.11
CA LEU A 186 -11.81 -19.31 21.42
C LEU A 186 -12.49 -20.32 22.35
N VAL A 187 -11.98 -20.52 23.57
CA VAL A 187 -12.64 -21.33 24.60
C VAL A 187 -14.07 -20.83 24.82
N GLN A 188 -14.25 -19.53 25.05
CA GLN A 188 -15.58 -18.95 25.29
C GLN A 188 -16.48 -19.06 24.06
N LEU A 189 -15.94 -18.88 22.86
CA LEU A 189 -16.68 -19.05 21.60
C LEU A 189 -17.18 -20.49 21.40
N LEU A 190 -16.33 -21.49 21.68
CA LEU A 190 -16.71 -22.90 21.61
C LEU A 190 -17.77 -23.26 22.66
N LYS A 191 -17.65 -22.71 23.88
CA LYS A 191 -18.69 -22.88 24.90
C LYS A 191 -20.01 -22.24 24.49
N ALA A 192 -19.98 -21.04 23.90
CA ALA A 192 -21.17 -20.37 23.37
C ALA A 192 -21.79 -21.13 22.18
N ASN A 193 -21.00 -21.89 21.42
CA ASN A 193 -21.47 -22.77 20.36
C ASN A 193 -22.09 -24.08 20.90
N GLY A 194 -21.86 -24.41 22.17
CA GLY A 194 -22.36 -25.62 22.83
C GLY A 194 -21.42 -26.82 22.73
N CYS A 195 -20.13 -26.59 22.48
CA CYS A 195 -19.10 -27.63 22.52
C CYS A 195 -18.68 -27.97 23.97
N MET A 196 -18.16 -29.18 24.13
CA MET A 196 -17.26 -29.53 25.24
C MET A 196 -15.84 -29.09 24.86
N VAL A 197 -15.14 -28.40 25.76
CA VAL A 197 -13.86 -27.75 25.46
C VAL A 197 -12.77 -28.30 26.36
N ILE A 198 -11.70 -28.78 25.71
CA ILE A 198 -10.46 -29.16 26.37
C ILE A 198 -9.41 -28.09 26.06
N GLY A 199 -8.75 -27.55 27.07
CA GLY A 199 -7.68 -26.56 26.93
C GLY A 199 -6.32 -27.18 27.25
N VAL A 200 -5.36 -27.02 26.35
CA VAL A 200 -3.98 -27.49 26.56
C VAL A 200 -3.00 -26.33 26.42
N ASP A 201 -2.17 -26.13 27.44
CA ASP A 201 -1.11 -25.10 27.44
C ASP A 201 0.07 -25.54 28.31
N ILE A 202 1.17 -24.78 28.26
CA ILE A 202 2.34 -24.96 29.10
C ILE A 202 2.25 -24.14 30.40
N SER A 203 1.39 -23.11 30.45
CA SER A 203 1.22 -22.18 31.57
C SER A 203 0.05 -22.58 32.48
N ASP A 204 0.33 -22.87 33.75
CA ASP A 204 -0.69 -23.23 34.75
C ASP A 204 -1.76 -22.14 34.93
N GLU A 205 -1.35 -20.88 34.83
CA GLU A 205 -2.28 -19.78 35.01
C GLU A 205 -3.09 -19.50 33.73
N ALA A 206 -2.58 -19.81 32.52
CA ALA A 206 -3.41 -19.85 31.32
C ALA A 206 -4.50 -20.94 31.41
N LEU A 207 -4.16 -22.10 31.99
CA LEU A 207 -5.13 -23.18 32.28
C LEU A 207 -6.18 -22.75 33.31
N ARG A 208 -5.75 -22.08 34.39
CA ARG A 208 -6.67 -21.53 35.40
C ARG A 208 -7.67 -20.56 34.77
N LEU A 209 -7.18 -19.61 33.98
CA LEU A 209 -8.02 -18.63 33.30
C LEU A 209 -8.99 -19.30 32.31
N ALA A 210 -8.53 -20.31 31.56
CA ALA A 210 -9.39 -21.04 30.64
C ALA A 210 -10.53 -21.77 31.38
N LYS A 211 -10.26 -22.36 32.55
CA LYS A 211 -11.32 -22.95 33.40
C LYS A 211 -12.34 -21.90 33.85
N GLU A 212 -11.89 -20.71 34.24
CA GLU A 212 -12.79 -19.59 34.60
C GLU A 212 -13.65 -19.13 33.41
N HIS A 213 -13.14 -19.26 32.19
CA HIS A 213 -13.85 -19.00 30.94
C HIS A 213 -14.71 -20.17 30.43
N GLY A 214 -14.86 -21.23 31.22
CA GLY A 214 -15.76 -22.35 30.93
C GLY A 214 -15.12 -23.54 30.23
N CYS A 215 -13.80 -23.61 30.14
CA CYS A 215 -13.10 -24.82 29.70
C CYS A 215 -13.43 -26.00 30.63
N ASP A 216 -13.93 -27.11 30.06
CA ASP A 216 -14.40 -28.26 30.83
C ASP A 216 -13.23 -29.10 31.38
N LEU A 217 -12.14 -29.20 30.62
CA LEU A 217 -10.91 -29.88 31.03
C LEU A 217 -9.68 -29.07 30.61
N ALA A 218 -8.88 -28.60 31.55
CA ALA A 218 -7.63 -27.90 31.24
C ALA A 218 -6.42 -28.72 31.71
N LEU A 219 -5.52 -29.04 30.78
CA LEU A 219 -4.37 -29.91 30.98
C LEU A 219 -3.06 -29.21 30.63
N LYS A 220 -2.05 -29.40 31.49
CA LYS A 220 -0.69 -28.95 31.21
C LYS A 220 -0.04 -29.90 30.22
N ARG A 221 0.50 -29.38 29.10
CA ARG A 221 1.12 -30.21 28.04
C ARG A 221 2.26 -31.11 28.57
N SER A 222 2.97 -30.66 29.60
CA SER A 222 4.08 -31.36 30.25
C SER A 222 3.64 -32.35 31.34
N ALA A 223 2.34 -32.48 31.62
CA ALA A 223 1.86 -33.47 32.58
C ALA A 223 1.96 -34.89 32.01
N GLU A 224 1.98 -35.89 32.88
CA GLU A 224 1.99 -37.29 32.45
C GLU A 224 0.62 -37.71 31.89
N ASN A 225 0.65 -38.57 30.86
CA ASN A 225 -0.53 -39.23 30.30
C ASN A 225 -1.65 -38.27 29.84
N VAL A 226 -1.31 -37.08 29.33
CA VAL A 226 -2.29 -36.12 28.76
C VAL A 226 -3.19 -36.77 27.68
N PRO A 227 -2.67 -37.57 26.72
CA PRO A 227 -3.51 -38.26 25.75
C PRO A 227 -4.55 -39.19 26.40
N ASP A 228 -4.16 -39.94 27.43
CA ASP A 228 -5.07 -40.86 28.13
C ASP A 228 -6.14 -40.12 28.92
N GLN A 229 -5.79 -38.98 29.52
CA GLN A 229 -6.76 -38.11 30.20
C GLN A 229 -7.80 -37.55 29.22
N ILE A 230 -7.37 -37.10 28.04
CA ILE A 230 -8.27 -36.63 26.97
C ILE A 230 -9.14 -37.78 26.47
N LYS A 231 -8.54 -38.95 26.26
CA LYS A 231 -9.25 -40.16 25.84
C LYS A 231 -10.32 -40.57 26.86
N SER A 232 -10.00 -40.53 28.15
CA SER A 232 -10.96 -40.82 29.22
C SER A 232 -12.12 -39.82 29.24
N PHE A 233 -11.81 -38.51 29.13
CA PHE A 233 -12.83 -37.45 29.06
C PHE A 233 -13.74 -37.56 27.83
N THR A 234 -13.22 -38.12 26.73
CA THR A 234 -13.95 -38.33 25.46
C THR A 234 -14.49 -39.75 25.32
N ASN A 235 -14.73 -40.48 26.42
CA ASN A 235 -15.29 -41.83 26.44
C ASN A 235 -14.52 -42.85 25.58
N GLY A 236 -13.21 -42.67 25.43
CA GLY A 236 -12.33 -43.55 24.67
C GLY A 236 -12.14 -43.15 23.20
N PHE A 237 -12.91 -42.18 22.69
CA PHE A 237 -12.94 -41.87 21.26
C PHE A 237 -11.82 -40.92 20.81
N GLY A 238 -11.43 -39.96 21.65
CA GLY A 238 -10.60 -38.82 21.25
C GLY A 238 -11.45 -37.61 20.84
N THR A 239 -10.80 -36.48 20.59
CA THR A 239 -11.48 -35.20 20.30
C THR A 239 -11.99 -35.12 18.85
N ASP A 240 -13.11 -34.45 18.62
CA ASP A 240 -13.72 -34.25 17.28
C ASP A 240 -12.96 -33.22 16.44
N ALA A 241 -12.39 -32.22 17.10
CA ALA A 241 -11.57 -31.20 16.46
C ALA A 241 -10.47 -30.70 17.38
N VAL A 242 -9.35 -30.29 16.79
CA VAL A 242 -8.28 -29.57 17.47
C VAL A 242 -8.08 -28.23 16.80
N ILE A 243 -8.11 -27.14 17.56
CA ILE A 243 -7.78 -25.80 17.07
C ILE A 243 -6.47 -25.35 17.71
N ILE A 244 -5.46 -25.12 16.89
CA ILE A 244 -4.12 -24.74 17.32
C ILE A 244 -3.99 -23.22 17.28
N THR A 245 -3.92 -22.59 18.44
CA THR A 245 -3.69 -21.15 18.64
C THR A 245 -2.30 -20.84 19.22
N ALA A 246 -1.50 -21.88 19.51
CA ALA A 246 -0.12 -21.75 19.96
C ALA A 246 0.79 -21.05 18.93
N SER A 247 1.83 -20.38 19.45
CA SER A 247 2.89 -19.77 18.64
C SER A 247 4.24 -20.35 19.05
N THR A 248 4.83 -21.19 18.20
CA THR A 248 6.11 -21.88 18.46
C THR A 248 6.78 -22.29 17.16
N SER A 249 8.11 -22.45 17.12
CA SER A 249 8.77 -23.04 15.94
C SER A 249 8.69 -24.58 15.92
N GLN A 250 8.26 -25.20 17.02
CA GLN A 250 8.21 -26.65 17.17
C GLN A 250 7.00 -27.26 16.47
N ASN A 251 7.11 -28.55 16.13
CA ASN A 251 6.07 -29.34 15.46
C ASN A 251 5.09 -30.01 16.44
N ASP A 252 5.41 -30.01 17.74
CA ASP A 252 4.63 -30.70 18.79
C ASP A 252 3.12 -30.43 18.73
N PRO A 253 2.61 -29.20 18.53
CA PRO A 253 1.16 -28.97 18.49
C PRO A 253 0.43 -29.78 17.41
N VAL A 254 1.07 -29.99 16.26
CA VAL A 254 0.50 -30.73 15.11
C VAL A 254 0.58 -32.23 15.30
N GLU A 255 1.67 -32.72 15.89
CA GLU A 255 1.85 -34.14 16.23
C GLU A 255 0.89 -34.55 17.35
N PHE A 256 0.85 -33.75 18.42
CA PHE A 256 -0.04 -33.96 19.55
C PHE A 256 -1.51 -33.87 19.13
N ALA A 257 -1.87 -32.96 18.21
CA ALA A 257 -3.23 -32.91 17.66
C ALA A 257 -3.64 -34.25 17.02
N ALA A 258 -2.76 -34.91 16.28
CA ALA A 258 -3.06 -36.19 15.64
C ALA A 258 -3.16 -37.34 16.64
N GLU A 259 -2.38 -37.29 17.73
CA GLU A 259 -2.40 -38.30 18.78
C GLU A 259 -3.76 -38.37 19.48
N ILE A 260 -4.30 -37.21 19.91
CA ILE A 260 -5.50 -37.10 20.76
C ILE A 260 -6.83 -37.13 19.98
N MET A 261 -6.76 -37.04 18.66
CA MET A 261 -7.92 -36.95 17.78
C MET A 261 -8.52 -38.32 17.49
N ARG A 262 -9.84 -38.36 17.37
CA ARG A 262 -10.55 -39.56 16.89
C ARG A 262 -10.31 -39.80 15.39
N ASP A 263 -10.73 -40.97 14.90
CA ASP A 263 -10.83 -41.25 13.47
C ASP A 263 -11.73 -40.19 12.78
N ARG A 264 -11.30 -39.66 11.63
CA ARG A 264 -11.98 -38.62 10.84
C ARG A 264 -12.23 -37.32 11.59
N GLY A 265 -11.29 -36.93 12.45
CA GLY A 265 -11.31 -35.63 13.12
C GLY A 265 -10.71 -34.50 12.26
N ARG A 266 -10.83 -33.26 12.77
CA ARG A 266 -10.41 -32.04 12.03
C ARG A 266 -9.39 -31.24 12.84
N VAL A 267 -8.22 -30.96 12.26
CA VAL A 267 -7.21 -30.06 12.81
C VAL A 267 -7.29 -28.71 12.10
N VAL A 268 -7.41 -27.62 12.87
CA VAL A 268 -7.42 -26.25 12.34
C VAL A 268 -6.24 -25.48 12.91
N MET A 269 -5.37 -25.00 12.04
CA MET A 269 -4.26 -24.14 12.44
C MET A 269 -4.65 -22.67 12.33
N VAL A 270 -4.59 -21.97 13.47
CA VAL A 270 -4.84 -20.52 13.59
C VAL A 270 -3.55 -19.78 13.98
N GLY A 271 -2.78 -20.34 14.91
CA GLY A 271 -1.49 -19.81 15.35
C GLY A 271 -0.36 -20.10 14.36
N VAL A 272 0.88 -19.82 14.79
CA VAL A 272 2.09 -20.05 13.99
C VAL A 272 2.90 -21.18 14.64
N THR A 273 2.83 -22.38 14.05
CA THR A 273 3.54 -23.57 14.54
C THR A 273 4.28 -24.29 13.41
N GLY A 274 5.14 -25.28 13.73
CA GLY A 274 5.69 -26.18 12.73
C GLY A 274 4.57 -26.90 11.97
N MET A 275 4.73 -27.05 10.65
CA MET A 275 3.70 -27.63 9.76
C MET A 275 4.15 -28.96 9.13
N ASN A 276 5.07 -29.70 9.78
CA ASN A 276 5.52 -30.98 9.27
C ASN A 276 4.52 -32.08 9.69
N LEU A 277 3.49 -32.33 8.87
CA LEU A 277 2.44 -33.29 9.21
C LEU A 277 2.99 -34.73 9.25
N PRO A 278 2.94 -35.45 10.40
CA PRO A 278 3.34 -36.84 10.45
C PRO A 278 2.39 -37.71 9.64
N ARG A 279 2.89 -38.31 8.56
CA ARG A 279 2.06 -39.04 7.57
C ARG A 279 1.20 -40.13 8.21
N ASP A 280 1.80 -41.01 9.00
CA ASP A 280 1.13 -42.23 9.46
C ASP A 280 -0.11 -41.95 10.33
N PRO A 281 -0.06 -41.13 11.41
CA PRO A 281 -1.25 -40.87 12.22
C PRO A 281 -2.33 -40.07 11.47
N TYR A 282 -1.95 -39.14 10.58
CA TYR A 282 -2.91 -38.40 9.76
C TYR A 282 -3.58 -39.29 8.70
N TYR A 283 -2.81 -40.19 8.08
CA TYR A 283 -3.30 -41.11 7.06
C TYR A 283 -4.19 -42.21 7.66
N MET A 284 -3.73 -42.86 8.73
CA MET A 284 -4.46 -43.99 9.34
C MET A 284 -5.80 -43.58 9.93
N LYS A 285 -5.89 -42.37 10.49
CA LYS A 285 -7.13 -41.81 11.05
C LYS A 285 -7.92 -40.96 10.06
N GLU A 286 -7.43 -40.79 8.83
CA GLU A 286 -8.01 -39.91 7.80
C GLU A 286 -8.34 -38.50 8.34
N LEU A 287 -7.35 -37.84 8.94
CA LEU A 287 -7.53 -36.53 9.56
C LEU A 287 -7.53 -35.41 8.53
N ASP A 288 -8.48 -34.49 8.66
CA ASP A 288 -8.50 -33.23 7.92
C ASP A 288 -7.55 -32.22 8.56
N PHE A 289 -6.70 -31.57 7.76
CA PHE A 289 -5.90 -30.42 8.21
C PHE A 289 -6.28 -29.16 7.43
N LYS A 290 -6.68 -28.10 8.13
CA LYS A 290 -7.13 -26.83 7.55
C LYS A 290 -6.32 -25.65 8.08
N LEU A 291 -6.04 -24.70 7.20
CA LEU A 291 -5.46 -23.41 7.55
C LEU A 291 -6.54 -22.36 7.74
N SER A 292 -6.54 -21.69 8.89
CA SER A 292 -7.40 -20.54 9.13
C SER A 292 -6.77 -19.27 8.56
N ARG A 293 -7.37 -18.72 7.50
CA ARG A 293 -6.95 -17.44 6.93
C ARG A 293 -7.42 -16.28 7.81
N SER A 294 -6.60 -15.87 8.78
CA SER A 294 -6.83 -14.68 9.61
C SER A 294 -8.29 -14.57 10.10
N TYR A 295 -8.98 -13.46 9.85
CA TYR A 295 -10.40 -13.26 10.19
C TYR A 295 -11.37 -13.57 9.04
N GLY A 296 -10.93 -14.31 8.01
CA GLY A 296 -11.82 -15.02 7.07
C GLY A 296 -11.86 -14.48 5.63
N ALA A 297 -12.98 -14.72 4.96
CA ALA A 297 -13.20 -14.32 3.57
C ALA A 297 -13.23 -12.79 3.43
N GLY A 298 -12.61 -12.27 2.36
CA GLY A 298 -12.29 -10.85 2.20
C GLY A 298 -10.80 -10.56 2.37
N ARG A 299 -10.12 -11.32 3.26
CA ARG A 299 -8.70 -11.08 3.54
C ARG A 299 -7.85 -11.32 2.29
N TYR A 300 -7.02 -10.33 1.95
CA TYR A 300 -6.17 -10.30 0.74
C TYR A 300 -6.95 -10.15 -0.57
N ASP A 301 -8.21 -9.72 -0.52
CA ASP A 301 -9.00 -9.34 -1.68
C ASP A 301 -9.21 -7.82 -1.69
N THR A 302 -8.49 -7.13 -2.57
CA THR A 302 -8.57 -5.67 -2.72
C THR A 302 -9.97 -5.17 -3.06
N ASN A 303 -10.79 -5.96 -3.78
CA ASN A 303 -12.16 -5.56 -4.09
C ASN A 303 -13.01 -5.53 -2.81
N TYR A 304 -12.81 -6.49 -1.91
CA TYR A 304 -13.51 -6.53 -0.64
C TYR A 304 -12.95 -5.52 0.36
N GLU A 305 -11.64 -5.56 0.62
CA GLU A 305 -10.99 -4.75 1.68
C GLU A 305 -10.95 -3.27 1.29
N GLU A 306 -10.48 -2.91 0.09
CA GLU A 306 -10.20 -1.50 -0.25
C GLU A 306 -11.31 -0.86 -1.07
N LYS A 307 -11.87 -1.57 -2.06
CA LYS A 307 -12.99 -1.04 -2.88
C LYS A 307 -14.35 -1.20 -2.20
N GLY A 308 -14.40 -1.93 -1.08
CA GLY A 308 -15.62 -2.10 -0.30
C GLY A 308 -16.76 -2.83 -1.03
N VAL A 309 -16.43 -3.69 -1.99
CA VAL A 309 -17.40 -4.55 -2.70
C VAL A 309 -17.58 -5.83 -1.88
N ASP A 310 -18.71 -5.95 -1.18
CA ASP A 310 -19.01 -7.17 -0.40
C ASP A 310 -19.39 -8.35 -1.32
N TYR A 311 -19.14 -9.56 -0.83
CA TYR A 311 -19.58 -10.78 -1.49
C TYR A 311 -21.11 -10.94 -1.34
N PRO A 312 -21.80 -11.48 -2.34
CA PRO A 312 -23.21 -11.75 -2.19
C PRO A 312 -23.45 -12.74 -1.04
N ILE A 313 -24.35 -12.36 -0.13
CA ILE A 313 -24.58 -13.04 1.16
C ILE A 313 -24.88 -14.54 1.04
N GLY A 314 -25.50 -14.97 -0.07
CA GLY A 314 -25.84 -16.37 -0.34
C GLY A 314 -24.64 -17.25 -0.72
N TYR A 315 -23.54 -16.68 -1.19
CA TYR A 315 -22.33 -17.42 -1.57
C TYR A 315 -21.28 -17.42 -0.45
N VAL A 316 -21.10 -16.26 0.19
CA VAL A 316 -20.19 -16.12 1.31
C VAL A 316 -20.99 -15.54 2.45
N ARG A 317 -21.32 -16.35 3.46
CA ARG A 317 -22.09 -15.89 4.65
C ARG A 317 -21.23 -15.14 5.66
N TRP A 318 -19.94 -15.42 5.69
CA TRP A 318 -19.03 -15.04 6.76
C TRP A 318 -17.76 -14.39 6.21
N THR A 319 -17.78 -13.06 6.14
CA THR A 319 -16.63 -12.23 5.80
C THR A 319 -15.93 -11.71 7.05
N GLU A 320 -14.79 -11.06 6.86
CA GLU A 320 -14.06 -10.31 7.88
C GLU A 320 -14.97 -9.43 8.73
N LYS A 321 -15.78 -8.57 8.10
CA LYS A 321 -16.75 -7.70 8.77
C LYS A 321 -17.78 -8.48 9.56
N ARG A 322 -18.35 -9.52 8.97
CA ARG A 322 -19.42 -10.30 9.58
C ARG A 322 -18.90 -11.18 10.73
N ASN A 323 -17.64 -11.60 10.70
CA ASN A 323 -16.95 -12.18 11.85
C ASN A 323 -16.86 -11.16 13.01
N MET A 324 -16.41 -9.93 12.73
CA MET A 324 -16.34 -8.87 13.75
C MET A 324 -17.72 -8.53 14.33
N GLN A 325 -18.73 -8.35 13.47
CA GLN A 325 -20.11 -8.09 13.90
C GLN A 325 -20.64 -9.19 14.82
N THR A 326 -20.36 -10.46 14.49
CA THR A 326 -20.77 -11.59 15.34
C THR A 326 -20.07 -11.53 16.69
N PHE A 327 -18.77 -11.21 16.73
CA PHE A 327 -18.03 -11.10 17.98
C PHE A 327 -18.54 -9.94 18.85
N VAL A 328 -18.78 -8.76 18.27
CA VAL A 328 -19.38 -7.62 18.95
C VAL A 328 -20.76 -7.96 19.51
N GLN A 329 -21.57 -8.71 18.76
CA GLN A 329 -22.86 -9.19 19.25
C GLN A 329 -22.70 -10.11 20.47
N LEU A 330 -21.72 -11.01 20.48
CA LEU A 330 -21.48 -11.90 21.62
C LEU A 330 -20.96 -11.14 22.86
N LEU A 331 -20.25 -10.02 22.68
CA LEU A 331 -19.92 -9.09 23.77
C LEU A 331 -21.19 -8.43 24.33
N ALA A 332 -22.06 -7.92 23.45
CA ALA A 332 -23.34 -7.32 23.85
C ALA A 332 -24.24 -8.31 24.62
N GLU A 333 -24.25 -9.58 24.21
CA GLU A 333 -24.95 -10.68 24.88
C GLU A 333 -24.23 -11.18 26.14
N LYS A 334 -23.06 -10.62 26.49
CA LYS A 334 -22.22 -11.01 27.64
C LYS A 334 -21.80 -12.49 27.63
N LYS A 335 -21.77 -13.09 26.43
CA LYS A 335 -21.27 -14.47 26.21
C LYS A 335 -19.75 -14.53 26.19
N ILE A 336 -19.10 -13.40 25.92
CA ILE A 336 -17.65 -13.23 26.00
C ILE A 336 -17.34 -12.23 27.10
N LYS A 337 -16.39 -12.58 27.96
CA LYS A 337 -15.90 -11.74 29.05
C LYS A 337 -14.42 -11.46 28.84
N LEU A 338 -14.06 -10.18 28.92
CA LEU A 338 -12.71 -9.68 28.65
C LEU A 338 -12.04 -9.05 29.88
N ASP A 339 -12.74 -8.98 31.02
CA ASP A 339 -12.28 -8.35 32.26
C ASP A 339 -10.97 -8.97 32.78
N LYS A 340 -10.82 -10.29 32.67
CA LYS A 340 -9.59 -11.01 33.06
C LYS A 340 -8.64 -11.29 31.92
N ILE A 341 -9.05 -10.99 30.68
CA ILE A 341 -8.19 -11.06 29.49
C ILE A 341 -7.40 -9.76 29.33
N THR A 342 -8.03 -8.62 29.61
CA THR A 342 -7.38 -7.31 29.62
C THR A 342 -6.52 -7.20 30.85
N THR A 343 -5.20 -7.32 30.67
CA THR A 343 -4.24 -7.28 31.78
C THR A 343 -3.65 -5.90 31.99
N HIS A 344 -3.49 -5.12 30.92
CA HIS A 344 -2.82 -3.83 30.95
C HIS A 344 -3.55 -2.82 30.08
N LYS A 345 -3.52 -1.57 30.50
CA LYS A 345 -3.93 -0.40 29.73
C LYS A 345 -2.82 0.65 29.86
N PHE A 346 -2.31 1.14 28.74
CA PHE A 346 -1.32 2.20 28.69
C PHE A 346 -1.88 3.39 27.92
N PRO A 347 -1.70 4.63 28.39
CA PRO A 347 -1.96 5.79 27.53
C PRO A 347 -1.00 5.75 26.32
N ILE A 348 -1.41 6.29 25.17
CA ILE A 348 -0.62 6.23 23.92
C ILE A 348 0.80 6.79 24.10
N GLU A 349 1.00 7.78 24.95
CA GLU A 349 2.31 8.38 25.26
C GLU A 349 3.28 7.39 25.92
N GLN A 350 2.74 6.36 26.59
CA GLN A 350 3.50 5.30 27.25
C GLN A 350 3.49 3.99 26.45
N ALA A 351 3.09 4.02 25.18
CA ALA A 351 3.03 2.82 24.36
C ALA A 351 4.39 2.13 24.21
N GLU A 352 5.52 2.84 24.32
CA GLU A 352 6.85 2.22 24.33
C GLU A 352 7.02 1.23 25.50
N ASP A 353 6.46 1.53 26.68
CA ASP A 353 6.55 0.66 27.85
C ASP A 353 5.73 -0.63 27.68
N ALA A 354 4.57 -0.53 27.01
CA ALA A 354 3.80 -1.70 26.58
C ALA A 354 4.63 -2.65 25.70
N TYR A 355 5.53 -2.10 24.87
CA TYR A 355 6.39 -2.94 24.03
C TYR A 355 7.64 -3.48 24.73
N LYS A 356 8.15 -2.79 25.76
CA LYS A 356 9.16 -3.35 26.67
C LYS A 356 8.61 -4.57 27.42
N LEU A 357 7.31 -4.56 27.73
CA LEU A 357 6.61 -5.70 28.32
C LEU A 357 6.55 -6.88 27.34
N ILE A 358 6.08 -6.69 26.09
CA ILE A 358 5.98 -7.82 25.14
C ILE A 358 7.33 -8.31 24.63
N SER A 359 8.38 -7.47 24.64
CA SER A 359 9.74 -7.85 24.28
C SER A 359 10.46 -8.67 25.36
N GLY A 360 9.91 -8.73 26.58
CA GLY A 360 10.50 -9.39 27.74
C GLY A 360 11.57 -8.57 28.46
N GLU A 361 11.70 -7.28 28.15
CA GLU A 361 12.56 -6.35 28.91
C GLU A 361 11.98 -6.10 30.31
N VAL A 362 10.65 -6.09 30.43
CA VAL A 362 9.92 -6.13 31.70
C VAL A 362 9.34 -7.53 31.89
N GLN A 363 9.67 -8.18 33.01
CA GLN A 363 9.23 -9.52 33.35
C GLN A 363 7.92 -9.45 34.15
N GLU A 364 6.83 -9.13 33.44
CA GLU A 364 5.48 -9.13 33.97
C GLU A 364 4.56 -9.90 33.02
N ARG A 365 3.54 -10.56 33.57
CA ARG A 365 2.62 -11.39 32.79
C ARG A 365 1.59 -10.51 32.09
N TYR A 366 1.37 -10.76 30.80
CA TYR A 366 0.33 -10.11 30.02
C TYR A 366 -0.50 -11.11 29.20
N ILE A 367 -1.73 -10.71 28.85
CA ILE A 367 -2.60 -11.43 27.91
C ILE A 367 -3.10 -10.45 26.85
N GLY A 368 -4.02 -9.56 27.22
CA GLY A 368 -4.46 -8.42 26.41
C GLY A 368 -3.87 -7.12 26.94
N ILE A 369 -3.33 -6.30 26.04
CA ILE A 369 -2.75 -4.99 26.34
C ILE A 369 -3.44 -3.95 25.45
N LEU A 370 -4.09 -2.98 26.06
CA LEU A 370 -4.75 -1.89 25.35
C LEU A 370 -3.91 -0.62 25.39
N LEU A 371 -3.94 0.13 24.29
CA LEU A 371 -3.56 1.53 24.27
C LEU A 371 -4.83 2.39 24.38
N ASP A 372 -4.80 3.32 25.33
CA ASP A 372 -5.87 4.25 25.66
C ASP A 372 -5.54 5.63 25.07
N TYR A 373 -6.53 6.24 24.42
CA TYR A 373 -6.41 7.57 23.78
C TYR A 373 -7.22 8.64 24.54
N GLY A 374 -7.75 8.30 25.72
CA GLY A 374 -8.54 9.16 26.57
C GLY A 374 -9.99 9.32 26.11
N GLU A 375 -10.80 9.96 26.95
CA GLU A 375 -12.16 10.35 26.59
C GLU A 375 -12.16 11.72 25.90
N PHE A 376 -12.97 11.82 24.86
CA PHE A 376 -13.19 13.07 24.13
C PHE A 376 -14.67 13.24 23.80
N GLY A 377 -15.20 14.42 24.10
CA GLY A 377 -16.56 14.80 23.69
C GLY A 377 -16.64 14.92 22.17
N PHE A 378 -17.74 14.49 21.59
CA PHE A 378 -18.00 14.71 20.18
C PHE A 378 -18.61 16.11 19.99
N SER A 379 -17.87 17.01 19.35
CA SER A 379 -18.42 18.22 18.72
C SER A 379 -17.85 18.35 17.30
N PRO A 380 -18.68 18.68 16.29
CA PRO A 380 -18.19 18.93 14.93
C PRO A 380 -17.07 19.97 14.89
N GLU A 381 -17.20 21.07 15.64
CA GLU A 381 -16.19 22.15 15.66
C GLU A 381 -14.86 21.68 16.28
N SER A 382 -14.90 20.86 17.33
CA SER A 382 -13.69 20.31 17.96
C SER A 382 -12.97 19.29 17.07
N THR A 383 -13.72 18.59 16.23
CA THR A 383 -13.20 17.57 15.31
C THR A 383 -12.55 18.23 14.10
N GLU A 384 -13.23 19.21 13.50
CA GLU A 384 -12.69 20.03 12.42
C GLU A 384 -11.45 20.80 12.89
N ALA A 385 -11.52 21.39 14.09
CA ALA A 385 -10.35 21.95 14.74
C ALA A 385 -9.25 20.88 14.87
N LEU A 386 -9.46 19.68 15.39
CA LEU A 386 -8.38 18.67 15.54
C LEU A 386 -7.78 18.16 14.21
N LEU A 387 -8.58 18.10 13.15
CA LEU A 387 -8.12 17.73 11.81
C LEU A 387 -7.32 18.86 11.14
N HIS A 388 -7.60 20.12 11.49
CA HIS A 388 -6.98 21.33 10.92
C HIS A 388 -6.06 22.12 11.90
N THR A 389 -5.95 21.74 13.17
CA THR A 389 -5.13 22.45 14.20
C THR A 389 -3.69 21.97 14.23
N ALA A 390 -3.34 20.97 13.41
CA ALA A 390 -1.93 20.73 13.08
C ALA A 390 -1.35 21.80 12.12
N SER A 391 -2.20 22.69 11.59
CA SER A 391 -1.88 23.59 10.46
C SER A 391 -1.47 25.01 10.88
N HIS A 392 -1.18 25.26 12.16
CA HIS A 392 -0.33 26.38 12.55
C HIS A 392 1.11 25.89 12.65
N HIS A 393 1.66 25.49 11.51
CA HIS A 393 3.10 25.51 11.38
C HIS A 393 3.51 26.96 11.63
N PRO A 394 4.33 27.26 12.66
CA PRO A 394 4.91 28.59 12.74
C PRO A 394 5.54 28.80 11.37
N ALA A 395 5.10 29.87 10.68
CA ALA A 395 5.81 30.33 9.49
C ALA A 395 7.29 30.25 9.88
N PRO A 396 8.12 29.52 9.12
CA PRO A 396 9.51 29.38 9.52
C PRO A 396 10.02 30.79 9.83
N SER A 397 10.69 30.94 10.97
CA SER A 397 11.32 32.19 11.38
C SER A 397 12.44 32.47 10.38
N VAL A 398 12.06 32.89 9.18
CA VAL A 398 12.96 33.31 8.13
C VAL A 398 12.94 34.82 8.22
N ASP A 399 13.86 35.36 9.01
CA ASP A 399 14.22 36.79 9.06
C ASP A 399 14.76 37.32 7.71
N THR A 400 14.57 36.58 6.61
CA THR A 400 14.91 36.97 5.24
C THR A 400 13.76 36.61 4.30
N PRO A 401 13.15 37.58 3.59
CA PRO A 401 12.17 37.28 2.57
C PRO A 401 12.83 36.40 1.50
N PHE A 402 12.27 35.20 1.27
CA PHE A 402 12.67 34.38 0.14
C PHE A 402 12.39 35.18 -1.14
N SER A 403 13.44 35.43 -1.93
CA SER A 403 13.35 36.37 -3.06
C SER A 403 12.54 35.83 -4.24
N ASP A 404 12.29 34.52 -4.30
CA ASP A 404 11.58 33.86 -5.40
C ASP A 404 10.65 32.75 -4.88
N LYS A 405 9.38 33.10 -4.66
CA LYS A 405 8.33 32.16 -4.20
C LYS A 405 8.11 31.00 -5.16
N SER A 406 8.41 31.15 -6.46
CA SER A 406 8.22 30.09 -7.46
C SER A 406 9.09 28.85 -7.16
N LYS A 407 10.18 29.01 -6.40
CA LYS A 407 11.11 27.93 -6.05
C LYS A 407 10.86 27.29 -4.69
N ARG A 408 9.80 27.72 -3.98
CA ARG A 408 9.27 27.00 -2.83
C ARG A 408 8.27 25.96 -3.29
N ILE A 409 8.63 24.70 -3.11
CA ILE A 409 7.95 23.56 -3.68
C ILE A 409 7.18 22.78 -2.61
N GLY A 410 5.90 22.53 -2.87
CA GLY A 410 5.08 21.55 -2.18
C GLY A 410 5.09 20.22 -2.92
N MET A 411 5.47 19.13 -2.24
CA MET A 411 5.52 17.79 -2.82
C MET A 411 4.24 17.00 -2.49
N ILE A 412 3.43 16.64 -3.48
CA ILE A 412 2.19 15.87 -3.31
C ILE A 412 2.40 14.45 -3.81
N GLY A 413 2.30 13.46 -2.91
CA GLY A 413 2.51 12.05 -3.25
C GLY A 413 3.99 11.65 -3.25
N ALA A 414 4.69 11.77 -2.13
CA ALA A 414 6.10 11.38 -2.03
C ALA A 414 6.31 9.85 -1.88
N GLY A 415 5.85 9.08 -2.87
CA GLY A 415 6.08 7.63 -2.96
C GLY A 415 7.52 7.25 -3.29
N SER A 416 7.79 5.96 -3.53
CA SER A 416 9.16 5.49 -3.79
C SER A 416 9.82 6.14 -5.01
N PHE A 417 9.06 6.43 -6.07
CA PHE A 417 9.59 7.09 -7.26
C PHE A 417 10.01 8.54 -6.96
N ALA A 418 9.11 9.31 -6.34
CA ALA A 418 9.36 10.66 -5.86
C ALA A 418 10.62 10.76 -4.97
N GLN A 419 10.74 9.88 -3.98
CA GLN A 419 11.91 9.86 -3.09
C GLN A 419 13.21 9.41 -3.77
N GLY A 420 13.12 8.59 -4.82
CA GLY A 420 14.28 8.09 -5.54
C GLY A 420 14.79 9.03 -6.62
N PHE A 421 13.90 9.78 -7.27
CA PHE A 421 14.23 10.57 -8.46
C PHE A 421 13.82 12.05 -8.35
N LEU A 422 12.61 12.37 -7.94
CA LEU A 422 12.11 13.75 -7.99
C LEU A 422 12.75 14.62 -6.89
N ILE A 423 12.60 14.21 -5.63
CA ILE A 423 13.08 14.95 -4.46
C ILE A 423 14.60 15.19 -4.52
N PRO A 424 15.46 14.17 -4.76
CA PRO A 424 16.90 14.40 -4.85
C PRO A 424 17.31 15.33 -5.99
N ASN A 425 16.66 15.22 -7.16
CA ASN A 425 16.98 16.08 -8.31
C ASN A 425 16.52 17.53 -8.08
N LEU A 426 15.38 17.76 -7.42
CA LEU A 426 14.92 19.10 -7.04
C LEU A 426 15.84 19.74 -6.02
N ALA A 427 16.20 19.01 -4.96
CA ALA A 427 17.08 19.49 -3.90
C ALA A 427 18.50 19.85 -4.41
N ALA A 428 18.93 19.26 -5.53
CA ALA A 428 20.21 19.58 -6.17
C ALA A 428 20.20 20.90 -6.96
N ILE A 429 19.04 21.53 -7.19
CA ILE A 429 18.92 22.78 -7.95
C ILE A 429 19.07 23.98 -7.02
N SER A 430 20.01 24.88 -7.34
CA SER A 430 20.29 26.06 -6.53
C SER A 430 19.06 26.97 -6.37
N GLY A 431 18.75 27.33 -5.12
CA GLY A 431 17.65 28.20 -4.75
C GLY A 431 16.28 27.51 -4.69
N VAL A 432 16.21 26.19 -4.89
CA VAL A 432 14.99 25.41 -4.66
C VAL A 432 14.89 25.03 -3.19
N GLU A 433 13.71 25.22 -2.60
CA GLU A 433 13.37 24.81 -1.25
C GLU A 433 12.18 23.85 -1.28
N LEU A 434 12.30 22.72 -0.59
CA LEU A 434 11.18 21.82 -0.34
C LEU A 434 10.45 22.30 0.93
N ALA A 435 9.40 23.08 0.73
CA ALA A 435 8.67 23.74 1.83
C ALA A 435 7.71 22.77 2.53
N ALA A 436 7.02 21.92 1.77
CA ALA A 436 5.99 21.03 2.29
C ALA A 436 5.99 19.67 1.60
N VAL A 437 5.57 18.63 2.33
CA VAL A 437 5.24 17.32 1.75
C VAL A 437 3.86 16.88 2.20
N CYS A 438 3.06 16.41 1.24
CA CYS A 438 1.73 15.90 1.44
C CYS A 438 1.60 14.45 0.99
N ASN A 439 1.22 13.57 1.91
CA ASN A 439 0.83 12.18 1.63
C ASN A 439 -0.45 11.83 2.39
N ALA A 440 -1.34 11.04 1.78
CA ALA A 440 -2.59 10.62 2.43
C ALA A 440 -2.39 9.86 3.76
N THR A 441 -1.23 9.22 3.92
CA THR A 441 -0.83 8.55 5.16
C THR A 441 0.15 9.45 5.91
N GLY A 442 -0.24 9.92 7.11
CA GLY A 442 0.54 10.86 7.91
C GLY A 442 1.99 10.41 8.18
N ILE A 443 2.21 9.16 8.57
CA ILE A 443 3.57 8.64 8.81
C ILE A 443 4.45 8.64 7.55
N ASN A 444 3.86 8.47 6.36
CA ASN A 444 4.63 8.57 5.12
C ASN A 444 5.08 10.01 4.86
N ALA A 445 4.22 11.00 5.12
CA ALA A 445 4.59 12.42 5.02
C ALA A 445 5.71 12.77 6.02
N GLU A 446 5.57 12.33 7.28
CA GLU A 446 6.56 12.58 8.33
C GLU A 446 7.92 11.95 8.02
N ASN A 447 7.93 10.69 7.55
CA ASN A 447 9.15 10.01 7.12
C ASN A 447 9.89 10.79 6.02
N VAL A 448 9.17 11.34 5.06
CA VAL A 448 9.77 12.12 3.96
C VAL A 448 10.29 13.46 4.50
N LYS A 449 9.54 14.11 5.39
CA LYS A 449 9.96 15.35 6.03
C LYS A 449 11.28 15.21 6.76
N GLU A 450 11.38 14.24 7.67
CA GLU A 450 12.61 13.99 8.44
C GLU A 450 13.78 13.61 7.52
N LYS A 451 13.54 12.75 6.52
CA LYS A 451 14.60 12.22 5.65
C LYS A 451 15.21 13.29 4.75
N PHE A 452 14.40 14.20 4.22
CA PHE A 452 14.85 15.19 3.24
C PHE A 452 14.90 16.62 3.79
N GLY A 453 14.61 16.81 5.08
CA GLY A 453 14.63 18.12 5.72
C GLY A 453 13.57 19.08 5.17
N VAL A 454 12.38 18.56 4.84
CA VAL A 454 11.25 19.36 4.35
C VAL A 454 10.69 20.21 5.49
N GLY A 455 10.20 21.42 5.19
CA GLY A 455 9.70 22.36 6.21
C GLY A 455 8.56 21.79 7.07
N TYR A 456 7.50 21.28 6.44
CA TYR A 456 6.41 20.61 7.15
C TYR A 456 5.81 19.42 6.38
N ALA A 457 5.08 18.59 7.11
CA ALA A 457 4.35 17.44 6.59
C ALA A 457 2.85 17.64 6.83
N THR A 458 2.04 17.31 5.84
CA THR A 458 0.58 17.30 5.94
C THR A 458 0.00 16.09 5.22
N SER A 459 -1.30 15.87 5.42
CA SER A 459 -2.11 14.94 4.66
C SER A 459 -3.17 15.66 3.83
N ASN A 460 -3.36 16.96 4.05
CA ASN A 460 -4.36 17.76 3.36
C ASN A 460 -3.72 18.51 2.18
N VAL A 461 -4.10 18.16 0.96
CA VAL A 461 -3.57 18.81 -0.25
C VAL A 461 -3.98 20.27 -0.37
N GLU A 462 -5.14 20.64 0.19
CA GLU A 462 -5.66 22.01 0.12
C GLU A 462 -4.78 22.98 0.94
N GLU A 463 -4.06 22.50 1.95
CA GLU A 463 -3.06 23.31 2.67
C GLU A 463 -1.94 23.77 1.74
N LEU A 464 -1.47 22.91 0.83
CA LEU A 464 -0.42 23.30 -0.14
C LEU A 464 -0.95 24.27 -1.18
N PHE A 465 -2.22 24.15 -1.58
CA PHE A 465 -2.84 25.05 -2.55
C PHE A 465 -3.14 26.42 -1.94
N SER A 466 -3.51 26.47 -0.66
CA SER A 466 -3.83 27.72 0.06
C SER A 466 -2.59 28.44 0.63
N ASP A 467 -1.46 27.76 0.81
CA ASP A 467 -0.22 28.36 1.34
C ASP A 467 0.39 29.38 0.35
N GLU A 468 0.28 30.67 0.65
CA GLU A 468 0.82 31.78 -0.17
C GLU A 468 2.36 31.79 -0.28
N ASN A 469 3.07 30.99 0.51
CA ASN A 469 4.51 30.86 0.44
C ASN A 469 4.96 29.74 -0.50
N ILE A 470 4.06 28.85 -0.91
CA ILE A 470 4.34 27.82 -1.92
C ILE A 470 3.98 28.37 -3.29
N GLY A 471 4.95 28.47 -4.20
CA GLY A 471 4.72 28.91 -5.58
C GLY A 471 4.53 27.75 -6.56
N THR A 472 5.02 26.56 -6.21
CA THR A 472 5.04 25.39 -7.11
C THR A 472 4.62 24.13 -6.37
N VAL A 473 3.85 23.27 -7.04
CA VAL A 473 3.56 21.92 -6.56
C VAL A 473 4.10 20.86 -7.52
N VAL A 474 4.59 19.76 -6.95
CA VAL A 474 5.06 18.57 -7.67
C VAL A 474 4.15 17.41 -7.31
N ILE A 475 3.37 16.91 -8.27
CA ILE A 475 2.33 15.89 -8.08
C ILE A 475 2.86 14.54 -8.60
N ALA A 476 3.00 13.57 -7.70
CA ALA A 476 3.46 12.21 -8.00
C ALA A 476 2.55 11.15 -7.35
N THR A 477 1.24 11.35 -7.48
CA THR A 477 0.19 10.53 -6.86
C THR A 477 -0.21 9.35 -7.76
N ARG A 478 -1.38 8.74 -7.49
CA ARG A 478 -1.99 7.78 -8.42
C ARG A 478 -2.55 8.53 -9.62
N HIS A 479 -2.56 7.88 -10.79
CA HIS A 479 -2.87 8.54 -12.06
C HIS A 479 -4.27 9.18 -12.07
N ASN A 480 -5.26 8.52 -11.46
CA ASN A 480 -6.64 9.02 -11.35
C ASN A 480 -6.80 10.33 -10.56
N LEU A 481 -5.78 10.73 -9.78
CA LEU A 481 -5.81 11.96 -9.00
C LEU A 481 -5.12 13.14 -9.71
N HIS A 482 -4.42 12.89 -10.82
CA HIS A 482 -3.57 13.91 -11.45
C HIS A 482 -4.38 15.09 -11.97
N ALA A 483 -5.40 14.84 -12.81
CA ALA A 483 -6.16 15.91 -13.47
C ALA A 483 -6.87 16.84 -12.47
N GLU A 484 -7.50 16.28 -11.44
CA GLU A 484 -8.17 17.06 -10.39
C GLU A 484 -7.16 17.94 -9.63
N MET A 485 -6.03 17.36 -9.18
CA MET A 485 -5.01 18.08 -8.42
C MET A 485 -4.32 19.16 -9.27
N VAL A 486 -4.02 18.87 -10.54
CA VAL A 486 -3.47 19.85 -11.50
C VAL A 486 -4.43 21.01 -11.67
N THR A 487 -5.72 20.72 -11.90
CA THR A 487 -6.77 21.73 -12.07
C THR A 487 -6.89 22.63 -10.85
N LYS A 488 -6.93 22.07 -9.64
CA LYS A 488 -6.97 22.82 -8.38
C LYS A 488 -5.73 23.69 -8.19
N ALA A 489 -4.53 23.13 -8.43
CA ALA A 489 -3.28 23.86 -8.30
C ALA A 489 -3.17 25.06 -9.27
N LEU A 490 -3.57 24.88 -10.54
CA LEU A 490 -3.58 25.94 -11.54
C LEU A 490 -4.57 27.06 -11.18
N LYS A 491 -5.76 26.71 -10.68
CA LYS A 491 -6.76 27.67 -10.19
C LYS A 491 -6.26 28.44 -8.96
N ALA A 492 -5.45 27.81 -8.11
CA ALA A 492 -4.76 28.46 -6.98
C ALA A 492 -3.50 29.26 -7.40
N GLY A 493 -3.22 29.38 -8.71
CA GLY A 493 -2.07 30.13 -9.22
C GLY A 493 -0.71 29.47 -8.98
N LYS A 494 -0.67 28.17 -8.66
CA LYS A 494 0.57 27.43 -8.44
C LYS A 494 1.13 26.93 -9.76
N HIS A 495 2.45 26.99 -9.93
CA HIS A 495 3.10 26.21 -11.00
C HIS A 495 3.02 24.73 -10.69
N VAL A 496 2.93 23.90 -11.73
CA VAL A 496 2.64 22.48 -11.57
C VAL A 496 3.64 21.64 -12.36
N PHE A 497 4.36 20.78 -11.64
CA PHE A 497 4.92 19.57 -12.23
C PHE A 497 4.00 18.41 -11.87
N VAL A 498 3.62 17.59 -12.84
CA VAL A 498 2.83 16.38 -12.60
C VAL A 498 3.49 15.19 -13.29
N GLU A 499 3.66 14.09 -12.56
CA GLU A 499 4.09 12.83 -13.17
C GLU A 499 3.08 12.36 -14.21
N LYS A 500 3.54 11.63 -15.22
CA LYS A 500 2.63 11.13 -16.26
C LYS A 500 1.72 10.02 -15.72
N PRO A 501 0.51 9.86 -16.28
CA PRO A 501 -0.11 10.64 -17.36
C PRO A 501 -0.73 11.94 -16.83
N LEU A 502 -1.00 12.90 -17.72
CA LEU A 502 -1.67 14.15 -17.34
C LEU A 502 -3.13 13.91 -16.91
N ALA A 503 -3.82 12.99 -17.58
CA ALA A 503 -5.21 12.62 -17.33
C ALA A 503 -5.47 11.15 -17.73
N LEU A 504 -6.52 10.55 -17.18
CA LEU A 504 -7.01 9.22 -17.57
C LEU A 504 -8.12 9.28 -18.61
N THR A 505 -8.86 10.38 -18.68
CA THR A 505 -9.96 10.57 -19.62
C THR A 505 -9.86 11.86 -20.43
N GLU A 506 -10.57 11.91 -21.56
CA GLU A 506 -10.64 13.12 -22.41
C GLU A 506 -11.37 14.27 -21.70
N ALA A 507 -12.36 13.96 -20.86
CA ALA A 507 -13.06 14.96 -20.05
C ALA A 507 -12.11 15.61 -19.02
N GLU A 508 -11.35 14.80 -18.28
CA GLU A 508 -10.32 15.28 -17.37
C GLU A 508 -9.25 16.13 -18.08
N LEU A 509 -8.82 15.70 -19.27
CA LEU A 509 -7.85 16.47 -20.07
C LEU A 509 -8.42 17.84 -20.48
N HIS A 510 -9.71 17.90 -20.81
CA HIS A 510 -10.40 19.15 -21.14
C HIS A 510 -10.44 20.10 -19.94
N GLU A 511 -10.78 19.59 -18.75
CA GLU A 511 -10.77 20.39 -17.51
C GLU A 511 -9.40 20.98 -17.19
N VAL A 512 -8.32 20.18 -17.37
CA VAL A 512 -6.95 20.65 -17.21
C VAL A 512 -6.61 21.74 -18.23
N ALA A 513 -7.02 21.58 -19.49
CA ALA A 513 -6.79 22.57 -20.53
C ALA A 513 -7.52 23.89 -20.28
N GLU A 514 -8.76 23.85 -19.80
CA GLU A 514 -9.52 25.02 -19.40
C GLU A 514 -8.86 25.72 -18.20
N ALA A 515 -8.43 24.97 -17.19
CA ALA A 515 -7.73 25.53 -16.03
C ALA A 515 -6.40 26.18 -16.41
N TYR A 516 -5.63 25.56 -17.32
CA TYR A 516 -4.37 26.11 -17.81
C TYR A 516 -4.59 27.39 -18.62
N ALA A 517 -5.58 27.43 -19.51
CA ALA A 517 -5.90 28.61 -20.31
C ALA A 517 -6.27 29.83 -19.46
N ASN A 518 -6.84 29.60 -18.27
CA ASN A 518 -7.23 30.64 -17.32
C ASN A 518 -6.14 30.95 -16.27
N SER A 519 -4.96 30.33 -16.37
CA SER A 519 -3.86 30.50 -15.42
C SER A 519 -2.64 31.14 -16.09
N SER A 520 -1.85 31.89 -15.31
CA SER A 520 -0.51 32.36 -15.73
C SER A 520 0.60 31.39 -15.32
N ALA A 521 0.24 30.27 -14.69
CA ALA A 521 1.19 29.30 -14.17
C ALA A 521 1.78 28.37 -15.24
N GLN A 522 3.00 27.90 -15.01
CA GLN A 522 3.64 26.87 -15.83
C GLN A 522 3.11 25.48 -15.46
N LEU A 523 2.94 24.62 -16.45
CA LEU A 523 2.56 23.21 -16.29
C LEU A 523 3.53 22.31 -17.08
N LEU A 524 4.12 21.33 -16.39
CA LEU A 524 4.93 20.29 -17.00
C LEU A 524 4.45 18.90 -16.59
N THR A 525 4.07 18.09 -17.57
CA THR A 525 3.90 16.65 -17.43
C THR A 525 5.27 15.97 -17.52
N GLY A 526 5.52 14.97 -16.67
CA GLY A 526 6.78 14.24 -16.51
C GLY A 526 7.23 13.39 -17.71
N PHE A 527 7.28 13.96 -18.91
CA PHE A 527 7.80 13.34 -20.12
C PHE A 527 9.33 13.40 -20.18
N ASN A 528 9.98 12.73 -19.25
CA ASN A 528 11.41 12.88 -19.00
C ASN A 528 12.33 12.51 -20.18
N ARG A 529 11.90 11.61 -21.07
CA ARG A 529 12.76 11.01 -22.10
C ARG A 529 13.33 12.01 -23.09
N ARG A 530 12.54 13.00 -23.51
CA ARG A 530 13.01 14.08 -24.41
C ARG A 530 14.13 14.93 -23.82
N PHE A 531 14.26 14.97 -22.49
CA PHE A 531 15.31 15.72 -21.81
C PHE A 531 16.63 14.96 -21.68
N SER A 532 16.62 13.64 -21.89
CA SER A 532 17.83 12.83 -21.86
C SER A 532 18.82 13.24 -22.95
N GLU A 533 20.11 13.23 -22.62
CA GLU A 533 21.18 13.57 -23.54
C GLU A 533 21.21 12.70 -24.82
N PRO A 534 21.03 11.37 -24.75
CA PRO A 534 20.95 10.53 -25.95
C PRO A 534 19.85 10.96 -26.93
N VAL A 535 18.66 11.31 -26.42
CA VAL A 535 17.52 11.73 -27.26
C VAL A 535 17.73 13.14 -27.81
N LYS A 536 18.35 14.05 -27.05
CA LYS A 536 18.76 15.37 -27.56
C LYS A 536 19.76 15.26 -28.70
N VAL A 537 20.74 14.37 -28.60
CA VAL A 537 21.73 14.13 -29.67
C VAL A 537 21.06 13.58 -30.93
N LEU A 538 20.07 12.69 -30.80
CA LEU A 538 19.26 12.27 -31.94
C LEU A 538 18.51 13.47 -32.55
N LYS A 539 17.83 14.27 -31.73
CA LYS A 539 17.08 15.45 -32.21
C LYS A 539 17.98 16.43 -32.98
N GLU A 540 19.14 16.76 -32.42
CA GLU A 540 20.10 17.69 -33.02
C GLU A 540 20.62 17.13 -34.36
N PHE A 541 20.97 15.84 -34.41
CA PHE A 541 21.46 15.20 -35.63
C PHE A 541 20.47 15.26 -36.80
N PHE A 542 19.17 15.18 -36.51
CA PHE A 542 18.11 15.27 -37.52
C PHE A 542 17.60 16.70 -37.78
N SER A 543 18.01 17.71 -37.00
CA SER A 543 17.52 19.10 -37.11
C SER A 543 17.73 19.74 -38.49
N VAL A 544 18.73 19.28 -39.24
CA VAL A 544 19.05 19.74 -40.60
C VAL A 544 18.27 19.01 -41.69
N THR A 545 17.47 18.00 -41.33
CA THR A 545 16.66 17.21 -42.27
C THR A 545 15.31 17.87 -42.48
N LYS A 546 14.97 18.15 -43.75
CA LYS A 546 13.67 18.73 -44.13
C LYS A 546 12.65 17.70 -44.63
N GLU A 547 13.09 16.47 -44.83
CA GLU A 547 12.25 15.35 -45.27
C GLU A 547 11.55 14.68 -44.09
N PRO A 548 10.39 14.03 -44.32
CA PRO A 548 9.73 13.20 -43.30
C PRO A 548 10.66 12.12 -42.73
N MET A 549 10.47 11.82 -41.44
CA MET A 549 11.23 10.77 -40.74
C MET A 549 10.39 9.53 -40.49
N SER A 550 11.06 8.37 -40.44
CA SER A 550 10.51 7.14 -39.89
C SER A 550 11.17 6.86 -38.55
N VAL A 551 10.37 6.76 -37.48
CA VAL A 551 10.85 6.52 -36.12
C VAL A 551 10.27 5.20 -35.60
N HIS A 552 11.12 4.27 -35.22
CA HIS A 552 10.72 3.01 -34.58
C HIS A 552 11.18 3.00 -33.12
N TYR A 553 10.25 2.85 -32.18
CA TYR A 553 10.51 2.75 -30.76
C TYR A 553 10.04 1.38 -30.24
N ARG A 554 11.00 0.52 -29.89
CA ARG A 554 10.73 -0.78 -29.25
C ARG A 554 10.91 -0.69 -27.74
N VAL A 555 9.94 -1.22 -27.01
CA VAL A 555 9.90 -1.28 -25.54
C VAL A 555 9.65 -2.72 -25.09
N ASN A 556 10.58 -3.28 -24.33
CA ASN A 556 10.48 -4.56 -23.64
C ASN A 556 10.21 -4.32 -22.15
N ALA A 557 8.96 -4.00 -21.82
CA ALA A 557 8.57 -3.50 -20.52
C ALA A 557 8.48 -4.60 -19.43
N GLY A 558 8.43 -5.87 -19.84
CA GLY A 558 8.23 -7.04 -18.97
C GLY A 558 6.83 -7.12 -18.36
N PRO A 559 6.46 -8.26 -17.75
CA PRO A 559 5.10 -8.45 -17.22
C PRO A 559 4.92 -7.76 -15.87
N LEU A 560 3.69 -7.33 -15.58
CA LEU A 560 3.24 -6.90 -14.26
C LEU A 560 2.25 -7.92 -13.66
N PRO A 561 2.16 -8.02 -12.32
CA PRO A 561 1.09 -8.77 -11.67
C PRO A 561 -0.29 -8.29 -12.14
N PHE A 562 -1.24 -9.22 -12.27
CA PHE A 562 -2.59 -8.91 -12.75
C PHE A 562 -3.35 -7.96 -11.81
N ASP A 563 -3.06 -8.05 -10.51
CA ASP A 563 -3.62 -7.25 -9.43
C ASP A 563 -2.87 -5.93 -9.17
N HIS A 564 -1.89 -5.58 -10.01
CA HIS A 564 -1.17 -4.31 -9.87
C HIS A 564 -2.08 -3.12 -10.20
N TRP A 565 -2.10 -2.10 -9.35
CA TRP A 565 -2.96 -0.91 -9.47
C TRP A 565 -2.94 -0.22 -10.85
N THR A 566 -1.82 -0.29 -11.58
CA THR A 566 -1.74 0.29 -12.94
C THR A 566 -2.67 -0.39 -13.94
N GLN A 567 -3.03 -1.66 -13.70
CA GLN A 567 -3.95 -2.43 -14.52
C GLN A 567 -5.42 -2.13 -14.20
N ASP A 568 -5.69 -1.53 -13.03
CA ASP A 568 -7.01 -1.00 -12.73
C ASP A 568 -7.28 0.21 -13.64
N LEU A 569 -8.28 0.10 -14.50
CA LEU A 569 -8.60 1.15 -15.46
C LEU A 569 -9.07 2.44 -14.77
N SER A 570 -9.64 2.35 -13.58
CA SER A 570 -10.15 3.49 -12.82
C SER A 570 -9.08 4.20 -12.00
N GLU A 571 -8.01 3.50 -11.59
CA GLU A 571 -6.92 4.07 -10.79
C GLU A 571 -5.67 4.37 -11.64
N GLY A 572 -5.31 3.45 -12.52
CA GLY A 572 -4.07 3.45 -13.28
C GLY A 572 -4.21 3.72 -14.79
N GLY A 573 -5.39 3.48 -15.37
CA GLY A 573 -5.65 3.67 -16.80
C GLY A 573 -5.00 2.64 -17.73
N GLY A 574 -4.41 1.57 -17.17
CA GLY A 574 -3.60 0.62 -17.94
C GLY A 574 -2.22 1.16 -18.32
N ARG A 575 -1.39 0.29 -18.89
CA ARG A 575 0.00 0.64 -19.25
C ARG A 575 0.12 1.54 -20.47
N LEU A 576 -0.88 1.53 -21.36
CA LEU A 576 -0.89 2.42 -22.52
C LEU A 576 -0.98 3.89 -22.10
N ILE A 577 -1.98 4.25 -21.30
CA ILE A 577 -2.15 5.61 -20.80
C ILE A 577 -1.03 5.93 -19.80
N GLY A 578 -0.74 5.01 -18.87
CA GLY A 578 0.20 5.24 -17.79
C GLY A 578 1.69 5.17 -18.14
N GLU A 579 2.13 4.48 -19.19
CA GLU A 579 3.57 4.39 -19.58
C GLU A 579 3.78 4.65 -21.08
N GLY A 580 2.85 4.20 -21.93
CA GLY A 580 2.92 4.35 -23.39
C GLY A 580 3.05 5.80 -23.86
N CYS A 581 2.47 6.74 -23.11
CA CYS A 581 2.55 8.18 -23.35
C CYS A 581 4.00 8.70 -23.48
N HIS A 582 4.97 8.13 -22.76
CA HIS A 582 6.38 8.53 -22.87
C HIS A 582 6.95 8.32 -24.28
N PHE A 583 6.56 7.23 -24.94
CA PHE A 583 7.14 6.85 -26.24
C PHE A 583 6.53 7.69 -27.35
N ILE A 584 5.22 7.96 -27.24
CA ILE A 584 4.51 8.89 -28.13
C ILE A 584 5.13 10.29 -28.03
N ASP A 585 5.32 10.78 -26.80
CA ASP A 585 5.99 12.06 -26.53
C ASP A 585 7.38 12.13 -27.15
N THR A 586 8.19 11.08 -26.97
CA THR A 586 9.56 11.03 -27.49
C THR A 586 9.59 11.10 -29.01
N ILE A 587 8.68 10.40 -29.70
CA ILE A 587 8.57 10.45 -31.16
C ILE A 587 8.09 11.84 -31.60
N GLN A 588 7.11 12.43 -30.90
CA GLN A 588 6.65 13.79 -31.16
C GLN A 588 7.81 14.80 -31.04
N TYR A 589 8.62 14.69 -29.98
CA TYR A 589 9.80 15.51 -29.78
C TYR A 589 10.83 15.35 -30.90
N LEU A 590 11.20 14.11 -31.24
CA LEU A 590 12.17 13.81 -32.30
C LEU A 590 11.72 14.38 -33.64
N THR A 591 10.45 14.17 -33.99
CA THR A 591 9.87 14.66 -35.24
C THR A 591 9.67 16.18 -35.26
N GLY A 592 9.44 16.80 -34.09
CA GLY A 592 9.08 18.21 -33.99
C GLY A 592 7.76 18.52 -34.68
N ALA A 593 6.84 17.55 -34.68
CA ALA A 593 5.63 17.54 -35.49
C ALA A 593 4.43 17.10 -34.66
N GLU A 594 3.21 17.45 -35.08
CA GLU A 594 1.99 17.12 -34.35
C GLU A 594 1.42 15.76 -34.80
N PRO A 595 1.05 14.86 -33.88
CA PRO A 595 0.42 13.60 -34.25
C PRO A 595 -1.01 13.87 -34.72
N VAL A 596 -1.37 13.37 -35.91
CA VAL A 596 -2.68 13.64 -36.55
C VAL A 596 -3.54 12.39 -36.73
N ARG A 597 -2.95 11.20 -36.66
CA ARG A 597 -3.68 9.93 -36.80
C ARG A 597 -2.91 8.79 -36.15
N VAL A 598 -3.62 7.86 -35.53
CA VAL A 598 -3.07 6.65 -34.93
C VAL A 598 -3.78 5.40 -35.43
N PHE A 599 -3.11 4.26 -35.36
CA PHE A 599 -3.69 2.93 -35.52
C PHE A 599 -2.95 1.96 -34.61
N ALA A 600 -3.65 1.02 -33.98
CA ALA A 600 -2.99 0.04 -33.13
C ALA A 600 -3.61 -1.35 -33.22
N GLU A 601 -2.73 -2.34 -33.04
CA GLU A 601 -3.09 -3.74 -32.82
C GLU A 601 -2.48 -4.24 -31.52
N MET A 602 -3.04 -5.33 -31.00
CA MET A 602 -2.64 -5.94 -29.73
C MET A 602 -2.59 -7.44 -29.88
N LEU A 603 -1.62 -8.09 -29.23
CA LEU A 603 -1.62 -9.54 -29.11
C LEU A 603 -2.79 -10.02 -28.22
N PRO A 604 -3.35 -11.22 -28.45
CA PRO A 604 -4.41 -11.76 -27.60
C PRO A 604 -3.98 -11.84 -26.12
N GLY A 605 -4.81 -11.34 -25.20
CA GLY A 605 -4.54 -11.33 -23.77
C GLY A 605 -5.68 -10.78 -22.92
N ALA A 606 -5.63 -11.05 -21.61
CA ALA A 606 -6.65 -10.60 -20.65
C ALA A 606 -6.52 -9.10 -20.29
N VAL A 607 -5.38 -8.48 -20.59
CA VAL A 607 -5.06 -7.09 -20.26
C VAL A 607 -4.52 -6.40 -21.51
N ARG A 608 -4.76 -5.08 -21.63
CA ARG A 608 -4.30 -4.28 -22.77
C ARG A 608 -2.80 -4.04 -22.77
N GLU A 609 -2.04 -5.03 -23.21
CA GLU A 609 -0.58 -5.06 -23.29
C GLU A 609 -0.11 -5.71 -24.60
N ASN A 610 1.18 -5.59 -24.93
CA ASN A 610 1.76 -6.13 -26.17
C ASN A 610 1.16 -5.47 -27.42
N LEU A 611 1.43 -4.17 -27.56
CA LEU A 611 0.84 -3.28 -28.54
C LEU A 611 1.80 -3.00 -29.70
N CYS A 612 1.26 -2.96 -30.91
CA CYS A 612 1.91 -2.43 -32.10
C CYS A 612 1.13 -1.18 -32.53
N ILE A 613 1.75 -0.01 -32.39
CA ILE A 613 1.10 1.29 -32.60
C ILE A 613 1.78 2.00 -33.76
N THR A 614 1.01 2.55 -34.68
CA THR A 614 1.47 3.45 -35.74
C THR A 614 0.91 4.84 -35.52
N ILE A 615 1.75 5.86 -35.68
CA ILE A 615 1.42 7.28 -35.48
C ILE A 615 1.84 8.04 -36.74
N ARG A 616 0.93 8.81 -37.33
CA ARG A 616 1.23 9.72 -38.44
C ARG A 616 1.27 11.15 -37.92
N PHE A 617 2.27 11.91 -38.38
CA PHE A 617 2.47 13.31 -38.02
C PHE A 617 2.10 14.25 -39.18
N ASP A 618 1.82 15.51 -38.86
CA ASP A 618 1.42 16.56 -39.81
C ASP A 618 2.49 16.88 -40.86
N ASN A 619 3.78 16.78 -40.51
CA ASN A 619 4.90 16.94 -41.42
C ASN A 619 5.15 15.70 -42.32
N GLY A 620 4.27 14.69 -42.27
CA GLY A 620 4.36 13.45 -43.03
C GLY A 620 5.23 12.37 -42.39
N SER A 621 5.90 12.64 -41.26
CA SER A 621 6.67 11.63 -40.53
C SER A 621 5.76 10.52 -40.00
N VAL A 622 6.34 9.34 -39.79
CA VAL A 622 5.63 8.17 -39.22
C VAL A 622 6.42 7.63 -38.04
N GLY A 623 5.72 7.43 -36.93
CA GLY A 623 6.21 6.75 -35.74
C GLY A 623 5.61 5.35 -35.62
N VAL A 624 6.39 4.40 -35.14
CA VAL A 624 5.93 3.07 -34.74
C VAL A 624 6.39 2.79 -33.33
N VAL A 625 5.48 2.40 -32.44
CA VAL A 625 5.79 1.94 -31.09
C VAL A 625 5.44 0.46 -30.97
N GLN A 626 6.44 -0.37 -30.66
CA GLN A 626 6.23 -1.76 -30.22
C GLN A 626 6.37 -1.81 -28.71
N TYR A 627 5.25 -1.93 -28.00
CA TYR A 627 5.22 -1.96 -26.53
C TYR A 627 4.91 -3.37 -26.04
N LEU A 628 5.95 -4.12 -25.64
CA LEU A 628 5.87 -5.55 -25.36
C LEU A 628 6.14 -5.83 -23.88
N CYS A 629 5.28 -6.64 -23.27
CA CYS A 629 5.35 -7.07 -21.87
C CYS A 629 5.74 -8.55 -21.73
N ASN A 630 5.75 -9.30 -22.83
CA ASN A 630 6.03 -10.73 -22.88
C ASN A 630 7.50 -11.09 -23.17
N GLY A 631 8.40 -10.12 -23.28
CA GLY A 631 9.82 -10.35 -23.50
C GLY A 631 10.61 -10.65 -22.22
N ASP A 632 11.74 -11.34 -22.36
CA ASP A 632 12.66 -11.60 -21.25
C ASP A 632 13.35 -10.30 -20.81
N LYS A 633 13.39 -10.06 -19.50
CA LYS A 633 13.97 -8.83 -18.91
C LYS A 633 15.48 -8.73 -19.03
N LEU A 634 16.18 -9.81 -19.40
CA LEU A 634 17.62 -9.77 -19.73
C LEU A 634 17.88 -8.97 -21.01
N TYR A 635 16.89 -8.86 -21.89
CA TYR A 635 17.03 -8.07 -23.11
C TYR A 635 16.79 -6.57 -22.84
N PRO A 636 17.58 -5.65 -23.44
CA PRO A 636 17.47 -4.22 -23.18
C PRO A 636 16.04 -3.68 -23.34
N LYS A 637 15.64 -2.86 -22.38
CA LYS A 637 14.28 -2.36 -22.25
C LYS A 637 13.87 -1.52 -23.46
N GLU A 638 14.71 -0.61 -23.94
CA GLU A 638 14.28 0.44 -24.85
C GLU A 638 15.25 0.67 -25.99
N ARG A 639 14.73 0.76 -27.22
CA ARG A 639 15.51 1.04 -28.43
C ARG A 639 14.75 1.98 -29.34
N ILE A 640 15.43 2.99 -29.87
CA ILE A 640 14.90 3.94 -30.85
C ILE A 640 15.74 3.84 -32.12
N GLU A 641 15.08 3.79 -33.28
CA GLU A 641 15.70 3.91 -34.59
C GLU A 641 15.02 5.03 -35.37
N VAL A 642 15.79 5.93 -35.96
CA VAL A 642 15.31 7.08 -36.72
C VAL A 642 15.96 7.07 -38.10
N PHE A 643 15.15 7.21 -39.15
CA PHE A 643 15.59 7.27 -40.55
C PHE A 643 15.02 8.53 -41.21
N GLY A 644 15.84 9.24 -42.00
CA GLY A 644 15.38 10.37 -42.82
C GLY A 644 16.54 11.15 -43.45
N GLY A 645 16.37 11.67 -44.68
CA GLY A 645 17.36 12.54 -45.34
C GLY A 645 18.77 11.95 -45.47
N GLY A 646 18.88 10.65 -45.72
CA GLY A 646 20.17 9.94 -45.80
C GLY A 646 20.91 9.78 -44.46
N ARG A 647 20.21 10.01 -43.33
CA ARG A 647 20.72 9.87 -41.97
C ARG A 647 20.00 8.74 -41.24
N ILE A 648 20.74 8.04 -40.38
CA ILE A 648 20.22 6.99 -39.50
C ILE A 648 20.75 7.25 -38.09
N GLY A 649 19.85 7.24 -37.10
CA GLY A 649 20.21 7.34 -35.68
C GLY A 649 19.62 6.17 -34.91
N ILE A 650 20.44 5.47 -34.14
CA ILE A 650 20.02 4.33 -33.31
C ILE A 650 20.41 4.63 -31.87
N MET A 651 19.47 4.56 -30.94
CA MET A 651 19.72 4.63 -29.51
C MET A 651 19.37 3.30 -28.85
N GLU A 652 20.29 2.76 -28.06
CA GLU A 652 20.07 1.55 -27.26
C GLU A 652 20.09 1.91 -25.76
N ASN A 653 18.93 1.74 -25.12
CA ASN A 653 18.70 1.81 -23.68
C ASN A 653 19.33 3.02 -22.96
N PHE A 654 19.36 4.18 -23.63
CA PHE A 654 19.97 5.43 -23.12
C PHE A 654 21.47 5.32 -22.81
N LYS A 655 22.13 4.24 -23.24
CA LYS A 655 23.56 3.95 -22.99
C LYS A 655 24.42 4.14 -24.23
N GLU A 656 23.83 4.01 -25.41
CA GLU A 656 24.55 4.11 -26.66
C GLU A 656 23.72 4.85 -27.69
N VAL A 657 24.36 5.73 -28.45
CA VAL A 657 23.81 6.32 -29.68
C VAL A 657 24.79 6.09 -30.82
N VAL A 658 24.26 5.57 -31.94
CA VAL A 658 24.97 5.37 -33.20
C VAL A 658 24.34 6.25 -34.25
N LEU A 659 25.16 7.10 -34.89
CA LEU A 659 24.74 8.04 -35.93
C LEU A 659 25.47 7.70 -37.22
N SER A 660 24.72 7.54 -38.32
CA SER A 660 25.26 7.22 -39.64
C SER A 660 24.77 8.24 -40.68
N SER A 661 25.69 8.78 -41.47
CA SER A 661 25.39 9.69 -42.58
C SER A 661 26.56 9.75 -43.55
N GLN A 662 26.29 9.92 -44.86
CA GLN A 662 27.33 10.13 -45.88
C GLN A 662 28.44 9.06 -45.89
N GLY A 663 28.09 7.80 -45.62
CA GLY A 663 29.04 6.68 -45.58
C GLY A 663 29.93 6.63 -44.33
N ALA A 664 29.73 7.52 -43.35
CA ALA A 664 30.44 7.51 -42.08
C ALA A 664 29.50 7.19 -40.90
N GLN A 665 30.06 6.60 -39.86
CA GLN A 665 29.36 6.23 -38.62
C GLN A 665 30.09 6.78 -37.40
N ARG A 666 29.34 7.26 -36.40
CA ARG A 666 29.85 7.74 -35.12
C ARG A 666 29.06 7.08 -34.00
N LYS A 667 29.76 6.61 -32.98
CA LYS A 667 29.16 6.03 -31.76
C LYS A 667 29.48 6.93 -30.56
N ARG A 668 28.50 7.09 -29.67
CA ARG A 668 28.63 7.78 -28.37
C ARG A 668 28.05 6.89 -27.28
N GLU A 669 28.71 6.87 -26.12
CA GLU A 669 28.29 6.11 -24.94
C GLU A 669 27.85 7.07 -23.82
N TYR A 670 26.91 6.59 -23.00
CA TYR A 670 26.22 7.36 -21.96
C TYR A 670 26.01 6.49 -20.72
N ASP A 671 25.66 7.12 -19.60
CA ASP A 671 25.45 6.46 -18.30
C ASP A 671 24.10 5.72 -18.16
N GLY A 672 23.18 5.89 -19.12
CA GLY A 672 21.82 5.34 -19.06
C GLY A 672 20.79 6.29 -18.43
N GLY A 673 21.16 7.54 -18.15
CA GLY A 673 20.28 8.58 -17.62
C GLY A 673 19.09 8.85 -18.52
N LYS A 674 17.87 8.79 -17.94
CA LYS A 674 16.61 8.93 -18.69
C LYS A 674 16.09 10.36 -18.79
N GLY A 675 16.80 11.36 -18.28
CA GLY A 675 16.41 12.77 -18.39
C GLY A 675 15.67 13.36 -17.19
N HIS A 676 15.47 12.64 -16.08
CA HIS A 676 14.73 13.17 -14.91
C HIS A 676 15.39 14.42 -14.30
N LYS A 677 16.73 14.42 -14.20
CA LYS A 677 17.47 15.57 -13.67
C LYS A 677 17.34 16.78 -14.60
N GLU A 678 17.51 16.54 -15.89
CA GLU A 678 17.44 17.56 -16.94
C GLU A 678 16.03 18.15 -17.07
N GLU A 679 15.00 17.32 -16.91
CA GLU A 679 13.59 17.69 -16.87
C GLU A 679 13.28 18.64 -15.70
N MET A 680 13.68 18.27 -14.48
CA MET A 680 13.51 19.14 -13.31
C MET A 680 14.22 20.49 -13.49
N ALA A 681 15.45 20.46 -14.02
CA ALA A 681 16.21 21.68 -14.30
C ALA A 681 15.56 22.54 -15.40
N ALA A 682 14.92 21.92 -16.40
CA ALA A 682 14.17 22.63 -17.43
C ALA A 682 12.90 23.28 -16.85
N PHE A 683 12.17 22.57 -15.99
CA PHE A 683 10.99 23.10 -15.31
C PHE A 683 11.33 24.30 -14.40
N ILE A 684 12.32 24.18 -13.53
CA ILE A 684 12.70 25.30 -12.65
C ILE A 684 13.20 26.51 -13.46
N ARG A 685 13.82 26.26 -14.62
CA ARG A 685 14.20 27.34 -15.55
C ARG A 685 12.99 28.01 -16.19
N SER A 686 11.96 27.24 -16.58
CA SER A 686 10.73 27.81 -17.17
C SER A 686 10.01 28.74 -16.21
N LEU A 687 10.11 28.50 -14.90
CA LEU A 687 9.53 29.41 -13.89
C LEU A 687 10.16 30.81 -13.94
N LYS A 688 11.44 30.90 -14.30
CA LYS A 688 12.16 32.18 -14.41
C LYS A 688 11.96 32.86 -15.76
N THR A 689 11.93 32.10 -16.85
CA THR A 689 11.87 32.65 -18.21
C THR A 689 10.43 32.89 -18.70
N GLY A 690 9.45 32.19 -18.14
CA GLY A 690 8.08 32.15 -18.64
C GLY A 690 7.91 31.27 -19.89
N GLU A 691 9.00 30.80 -20.49
CA GLU A 691 8.99 29.87 -21.63
C GLU A 691 8.77 28.44 -21.13
N PRO A 692 7.71 27.74 -21.59
CA PRO A 692 7.39 26.41 -21.09
C PRO A 692 8.47 25.39 -21.45
N ALA A 693 8.82 24.51 -20.51
CA ALA A 693 9.79 23.43 -20.75
C ALA A 693 9.31 22.43 -21.82
N ILE A 694 8.00 22.21 -21.90
CA ILE A 694 7.31 21.57 -23.02
C ILE A 694 6.09 22.42 -23.35
N ASP A 695 5.94 22.79 -24.60
CA ASP A 695 4.73 23.46 -25.10
C ASP A 695 3.45 22.71 -24.67
N PHE A 696 2.47 23.44 -24.13
CA PHE A 696 1.27 22.82 -23.56
C PHE A 696 0.47 22.02 -24.60
N ARG A 697 0.38 22.51 -25.84
CA ARG A 697 -0.31 21.81 -26.93
C ARG A 697 0.37 20.48 -27.26
N SER A 698 1.71 20.41 -27.21
CA SER A 698 2.44 19.13 -27.33
C SER A 698 2.04 18.12 -26.25
N GLN A 699 1.91 18.56 -24.99
CA GLN A 699 1.52 17.69 -23.88
C GLN A 699 0.08 17.15 -24.04
N VAL A 700 -0.85 18.03 -24.47
CA VAL A 700 -2.25 17.68 -24.75
C VAL A 700 -2.35 16.68 -25.90
N LEU A 701 -1.67 16.94 -27.02
CA LEU A 701 -1.70 16.04 -28.20
C LEU A 701 -1.09 14.67 -27.90
N THR A 702 -0.03 14.61 -27.10
CA THR A 702 0.52 13.32 -26.62
C THR A 702 -0.51 12.55 -25.81
N THR A 703 -1.20 13.22 -24.88
CA THR A 703 -2.21 12.58 -24.04
C THR A 703 -3.40 12.13 -24.88
N LEU A 704 -3.91 12.99 -25.77
CA LEU A 704 -5.03 12.67 -26.67
C LEU A 704 -4.70 11.51 -27.61
N ALA A 705 -3.48 11.46 -28.14
CA ALA A 705 -3.01 10.33 -28.96
C ALA A 705 -3.13 8.99 -28.21
N THR A 706 -2.84 8.95 -26.89
CA THR A 706 -3.01 7.71 -26.09
C THR A 706 -4.47 7.26 -26.01
N PHE A 707 -5.41 8.20 -25.88
CA PHE A 707 -6.85 7.90 -25.87
C PHE A 707 -7.31 7.41 -27.24
N ARG A 708 -6.86 8.05 -28.33
CA ARG A 708 -7.17 7.61 -29.70
C ARG A 708 -6.58 6.23 -30.01
N ILE A 709 -5.41 5.88 -29.47
CA ILE A 709 -4.87 4.51 -29.60
C ILE A 709 -5.82 3.51 -28.91
N ASN A 710 -6.31 3.85 -27.73
CA ASN A 710 -7.25 3.00 -27.01
C ASN A 710 -8.59 2.83 -27.76
N GLN A 711 -9.06 3.89 -28.42
CA GLN A 711 -10.23 3.86 -29.32
C GLN A 711 -9.96 3.01 -30.55
N SER A 712 -8.78 3.12 -31.17
CA SER A 712 -8.37 2.32 -32.33
C SER A 712 -8.38 0.82 -32.02
N LEU A 713 -7.93 0.42 -30.82
CA LEU A 713 -8.00 -0.96 -30.36
C LEU A 713 -9.44 -1.47 -30.21
N ASN A 714 -10.39 -0.58 -29.88
CA ASN A 714 -11.80 -0.94 -29.75
C ASN A 714 -12.49 -1.01 -31.11
N SER A 715 -12.20 -0.07 -32.00
CA SER A 715 -12.85 0.05 -33.31
C SER A 715 -12.23 -0.87 -34.36
N GLY A 716 -10.97 -1.27 -34.18
CA GLY A 716 -10.16 -1.93 -35.19
C GLY A 716 -9.80 -1.01 -36.36
N MET A 717 -10.00 0.30 -36.22
CA MET A 717 -9.85 1.29 -37.28
C MET A 717 -8.83 2.38 -36.89
N PRO A 718 -8.24 3.09 -37.87
CA PRO A 718 -7.40 4.25 -37.58
C PRO A 718 -8.23 5.42 -37.01
N GLU A 719 -7.70 6.11 -36.01
CA GLU A 719 -8.37 7.22 -35.32
C GLU A 719 -7.63 8.54 -35.57
N VAL A 720 -8.39 9.63 -35.72
CA VAL A 720 -7.86 11.00 -35.88
C VAL A 720 -7.69 11.63 -34.50
N ILE A 721 -6.61 12.40 -34.32
CA ILE A 721 -6.30 13.10 -33.07
C ILE A 721 -6.96 14.46 -33.06
#